data_AF-A0A437QID3-F1
#
_entry.id   AF-A0A437QID3-F1
#
_cell.length_a   1.000
_cell.length_b   1.000
_cell.length_c   1.000
_cell.angle_alpha   90.00
_cell.angle_beta   90.00
_cell.angle_gamma   90.00
#
_symmetry.space_group_name_H-M   'P 1'
#
loop_
_entity.id
_entity.type
_entity.pdbx_description
1 polymer ?
#
loop_
_entity_poly.entity_id
_entity_poly.type
_entity_poly.pdbx_seq_one_letter_code
_entity_poly.pdbx_strand_id
1 'polypeptide(L)'
;MTPFRLSLLSAAIVCSIAPSFADQTSPVYGIRDKTPNLLAFTNATVHTEPGKTLENAIVLVVDGKISAVGSSAVPAGYRKIDATGHHLYAGFIDAYSNYGVEKAAAEQVFEFGGKPVYQNSRKGGNASNGAIHAEQQWVNTFVPVADDAKTYLQQGFTAVQSARLDGIFRGQSFVASLANGLPGELILKANGPQFMAFGKGSSKQSYPSSLMGSIALIRQTLSDANWYRDAVGKQDQLQSRQPVEFNAALSALTNLEQSGLVFETTDDRALLRVDSLLKEFNLKNAVLLGSGYEYSRVADIKNTGRTVIVPVAYPAAPAVANIDDQLDVSLADLRHWERAPTNLAVMAKAGVPFALTTHALEKKDQFWPNLRQAMKHGLTAEQALAGLTTVPAKLVGLPEQLGKIAVGYQADLVIAKGDLFADGEIVSTWTRGQEQQFKPLKPVEFAGTYAVDLAGKTLSLELSGSGDKLSGKLKQADKHSELKHVQQKQQQLQFTVDLAAAEAGTGVLQFQGALDGNLLSGQWLLPSGQTQKVMLSKQATTAKAEDSKNGDKKADVVDTKLVSMLTFPNRAFGTQLTQGRQNAHIKNATVWTSDKAGKLENTDVIIKDGKFSNIGENLSTPSGYQVIDATGMHLTAGIIDEHSHIAIEAGVNEGTDAVTSEVQIGDVLNPEDINIYRGLAGGTTTAQLLHGSANPIGGQAQIIQLRWGVTPEQLKFKDAPPSIKFALGENVKQANWGEDFTSRYPQSRIGVETTIRDAFQAAKEYKAAFAAYDELSRGNKDKVAPPRRDFRLQALVEILDKQRFVHTHSYVASEILMLIHLADEVGFKIHTFTHILEGYKVADEMAKHGASASSFADWWAYKMEVQDAIPTNTCLMADRGVMVSINSDSPDLQRRLNQEAAKSVKYCGMSEIDALNMVTINPAKQLNIQDKVGSITEGKQADFVLWTHHPLSVYAQAKQTWIDGIRYYDQERDAQVAAQVAAEKQQLMQKVLGASDKAKQGSGGAVKKDDPIWHCEDNGDWLHAKFSQGQIQHLHSAH
;
A
#
# COMPACT_ATOMS: atom_id res chain seq x y z
N MET A 1 -22.53 85.46 -29.28
CA MET A 1 -22.75 84.08 -28.78
C MET A 1 -21.63 83.19 -29.30
N THR A 2 -20.74 82.84 -28.38
CA THR A 2 -19.68 81.83 -28.36
C THR A 2 -19.55 81.43 -26.88
N PRO A 3 -18.67 80.50 -26.51
CA PRO A 3 -18.66 79.07 -26.78
C PRO A 3 -18.92 78.28 -25.48
N PHE A 4 -19.03 76.95 -25.54
CA PHE A 4 -18.65 75.92 -24.53
C PHE A 4 -19.55 74.69 -24.69
N ARG A 5 -18.95 73.54 -25.04
CA ARG A 5 -19.26 72.19 -24.51
C ARG A 5 -18.44 71.14 -25.27
N LEU A 6 -17.22 70.92 -24.76
CA LEU A 6 -16.46 69.68 -24.89
C LEU A 6 -15.77 69.46 -23.55
N SER A 7 -16.32 68.59 -22.71
CA SER A 7 -15.74 68.12 -21.45
C SER A 7 -16.69 67.07 -20.86
N LEU A 8 -16.13 65.97 -20.34
CA LEU A 8 -16.78 64.82 -19.68
C LEU A 8 -17.13 63.62 -20.58
N LEU A 9 -16.16 63.01 -21.26
CA LEU A 9 -16.21 61.55 -21.51
C LEU A 9 -14.87 60.84 -21.76
N SER A 10 -13.71 61.46 -21.43
CA SER A 10 -12.38 60.89 -21.73
C SER A 10 -11.46 60.68 -20.51
N ALA A 11 -11.97 60.64 -19.29
CA ALA A 11 -11.14 60.61 -18.07
C ALA A 11 -11.34 59.39 -17.15
N ALA A 12 -11.82 58.24 -17.66
CA ALA A 12 -12.14 57.08 -16.81
C ALA A 12 -11.50 55.73 -17.19
N ILE A 13 -10.55 55.67 -18.15
CA ILE A 13 -9.83 54.41 -18.45
C ILE A 13 -8.34 54.68 -18.70
N VAL A 14 -7.67 55.26 -17.70
CA VAL A 14 -6.23 55.08 -17.47
C VAL A 14 -6.05 54.88 -15.97
N CYS A 15 -6.65 53.81 -15.42
CA CYS A 15 -6.08 53.22 -14.22
C CYS A 15 -4.83 52.48 -14.68
N SER A 16 -3.72 53.20 -14.70
CA SER A 16 -2.41 52.63 -14.50
C SER A 16 -2.49 51.67 -13.32
N ILE A 17 -2.52 50.37 -13.61
CA ILE A 17 -2.23 49.32 -12.63
C ILE A 17 -0.77 49.56 -12.25
N ALA A 18 -0.55 50.40 -11.23
CA ALA A 18 0.73 50.44 -10.57
C ALA A 18 0.98 49.02 -10.05
N PRO A 19 2.11 48.38 -10.36
CA PRO A 19 2.46 47.13 -9.71
C PRO A 19 2.58 47.44 -8.22
N SER A 20 1.61 47.00 -7.43
CA SER A 20 1.79 46.89 -5.98
C SER A 20 2.90 45.88 -5.77
N PHE A 21 4.13 46.38 -5.61
CA PHE A 21 5.23 45.59 -5.09
C PHE A 21 4.85 45.23 -3.66
N ALA A 22 4.57 43.96 -3.40
CA ALA A 22 4.43 43.47 -2.05
C ALA A 22 5.75 43.70 -1.30
N ASP A 23 5.69 44.41 -0.17
CA ASP A 23 6.85 44.56 0.72
C ASP A 23 7.27 43.17 1.22
N GLN A 24 8.58 42.89 1.21
CA GLN A 24 9.12 41.71 1.86
C GLN A 24 9.01 41.89 3.37
N THR A 25 8.59 40.84 4.08
CA THR A 25 8.47 40.85 5.54
C THR A 25 9.84 40.80 6.24
N SER A 26 10.89 40.45 5.52
CA SER A 26 12.27 40.39 6.02
C SER A 26 13.04 41.67 5.64
N PRO A 27 13.80 42.28 6.58
CA PRO A 27 14.67 43.39 6.25
C PRO A 27 15.82 42.91 5.34
N VAL A 28 15.95 43.54 4.17
CA VAL A 28 17.12 43.32 3.30
C VAL A 28 18.32 44.03 3.91
N TYR A 29 19.27 43.25 4.44
CA TYR A 29 20.57 43.75 4.89
C TYR A 29 21.53 43.81 3.70
N GLY A 30 21.85 45.01 3.21
CA GLY A 30 22.73 45.22 2.05
C GLY A 30 22.08 46.02 0.92
N ILE A 31 22.65 45.93 -0.28
CA ILE A 31 22.12 46.58 -1.49
C ILE A 31 20.87 45.82 -1.95
N ARG A 32 19.74 46.52 -2.06
CA ARG A 32 18.50 45.99 -2.65
C ARG A 32 18.71 45.84 -4.16
N ASP A 33 19.01 44.64 -4.62
CA ASP A 33 19.04 44.33 -6.04
C ASP A 33 17.59 44.21 -6.56
N LYS A 34 17.22 45.13 -7.46
CA LYS A 34 15.92 45.14 -8.17
C LYS A 34 16.11 45.01 -9.68
N THR A 35 17.23 44.42 -10.10
CA THR A 35 17.47 44.19 -11.52
C THR A 35 16.41 43.22 -12.04
N PRO A 36 15.54 43.64 -12.99
CA PRO A 36 14.46 42.79 -13.46
C PRO A 36 15.02 41.54 -14.13
N ASN A 37 14.52 40.36 -13.74
CA ASN A 37 14.95 39.10 -14.32
C ASN A 37 14.15 38.85 -15.62
N LEU A 38 14.64 39.42 -16.72
CA LEU A 38 14.06 39.31 -18.06
C LEU A 38 14.76 38.21 -18.85
N LEU A 39 14.11 37.05 -19.04
CA LEU A 39 14.67 35.90 -19.76
C LEU A 39 13.81 35.53 -20.96
N ALA A 40 14.45 35.26 -22.09
CA ALA A 40 13.77 34.82 -23.30
C ALA A 40 14.38 33.50 -23.77
N PHE A 41 13.65 32.40 -23.58
CA PHE A 41 13.99 31.12 -24.18
C PHE A 41 13.53 31.14 -25.63
N THR A 42 14.45 30.99 -26.57
CA THR A 42 14.19 31.12 -28.01
C THR A 42 14.46 29.82 -28.74
N ASN A 43 13.71 29.56 -29.82
CA ASN A 43 13.89 28.41 -30.71
C ASN A 43 13.72 27.04 -30.03
N ALA A 44 12.95 26.96 -28.96
CA ALA A 44 12.67 25.72 -28.25
C ALA A 44 11.47 24.97 -28.84
N THR A 45 11.45 23.65 -28.70
CA THR A 45 10.22 22.86 -28.76
C THR A 45 9.56 22.92 -27.38
N VAL A 46 8.46 23.66 -27.25
CA VAL A 46 7.83 23.98 -25.96
C VAL A 46 6.58 23.11 -25.76
N HIS A 47 6.60 22.27 -24.73
CA HIS A 47 5.46 21.47 -24.30
C HIS A 47 4.65 22.25 -23.26
N THR A 48 3.60 22.93 -23.71
CA THR A 48 2.86 23.88 -22.85
C THR A 48 2.00 23.19 -21.80
N GLU A 49 1.43 22.04 -22.18
CA GLU A 49 0.68 21.13 -21.32
C GLU A 49 0.62 19.75 -22.02
N PRO A 50 0.19 18.66 -21.33
CA PRO A 50 0.07 17.34 -21.97
C PRO A 50 -0.69 17.40 -23.29
N GLY A 51 -0.11 16.84 -24.35
CA GLY A 51 -0.68 16.80 -25.70
C GLY A 51 -0.58 18.10 -26.51
N LYS A 52 0.02 19.17 -25.98
CA LYS A 52 0.19 20.46 -26.69
C LYS A 52 1.65 20.90 -26.77
N THR A 53 2.14 21.01 -27.99
CA THR A 53 3.54 21.36 -28.29
C THR A 53 3.60 22.50 -29.30
N LEU A 54 4.53 23.43 -29.08
CA LEU A 54 4.85 24.53 -30.00
C LEU A 54 6.28 24.37 -30.49
N GLU A 55 6.47 24.37 -31.81
CA GLU A 55 7.80 24.30 -32.42
C GLU A 55 8.40 25.69 -32.62
N ASN A 56 9.72 25.80 -32.45
CA ASN A 56 10.49 27.04 -32.62
C ASN A 56 9.90 28.22 -31.81
N ALA A 57 9.36 27.94 -30.64
CA ALA A 57 8.62 28.91 -29.85
C ALA A 57 9.53 29.75 -28.95
N ILE A 58 9.02 30.92 -28.57
CA ILE A 58 9.66 31.84 -27.61
C ILE A 58 8.86 31.82 -26.31
N VAL A 59 9.55 31.64 -25.18
CA VAL A 59 8.98 31.79 -23.83
C VAL A 59 9.66 32.98 -23.15
N LEU A 60 8.85 33.99 -22.77
CA LEU A 60 9.32 35.18 -22.07
C LEU A 60 9.03 35.05 -20.58
N VAL A 61 10.04 35.30 -19.75
CA VAL A 61 9.95 35.30 -18.29
C VAL A 61 10.30 36.68 -17.75
N VAL A 62 9.47 37.17 -16.84
CA VAL A 62 9.66 38.41 -16.09
C VAL A 62 9.58 38.07 -14.61
N ASP A 63 10.65 38.33 -13.88
CA ASP A 63 10.72 38.18 -12.42
C ASP A 63 10.22 36.81 -11.93
N GLY A 64 10.65 35.77 -12.65
CA GLY A 64 10.33 34.37 -12.32
C GLY A 64 8.92 33.91 -12.69
N LYS A 65 8.14 34.71 -13.42
CA LYS A 65 6.85 34.33 -14.01
C LYS A 65 6.87 34.36 -15.52
N ILE A 66 6.13 33.45 -16.15
CA ILE A 66 5.95 33.41 -17.60
C ILE A 66 5.03 34.57 -18.00
N SER A 67 5.53 35.46 -18.86
CA SER A 67 4.80 36.63 -19.36
C SER A 67 4.23 36.41 -20.76
N ALA A 68 4.85 35.55 -21.57
CA ALA A 68 4.36 35.17 -22.90
C ALA A 68 4.90 33.80 -23.33
N VAL A 69 4.13 33.10 -24.17
CA VAL A 69 4.48 31.82 -24.79
C VAL A 69 4.11 31.87 -26.26
N GLY A 70 5.03 31.50 -27.16
CA GLY A 70 4.83 31.60 -28.60
C GLY A 70 4.96 33.02 -29.16
N SER A 71 5.69 33.91 -28.49
CA SER A 71 5.93 35.28 -28.99
C SER A 71 6.64 35.29 -30.35
N SER A 72 6.33 36.27 -31.20
CA SER A 72 6.94 36.43 -32.54
C SER A 72 8.31 37.12 -32.52
N ALA A 73 8.64 37.85 -31.45
CA ALA A 73 9.92 38.51 -31.28
C ALA A 73 10.29 38.63 -29.79
N VAL A 74 11.59 38.68 -29.50
CA VAL A 74 12.11 38.95 -28.15
C VAL A 74 12.20 40.47 -27.94
N PRO A 75 11.51 41.04 -26.93
CA PRO A 75 11.63 42.47 -26.60
C PRO A 75 13.05 42.86 -26.18
N ALA A 76 13.38 44.15 -26.30
CA ALA A 76 14.66 44.68 -25.84
C ALA A 76 14.85 44.50 -24.32
N GLY A 77 16.07 44.23 -23.87
CA GLY A 77 16.43 44.06 -22.45
C GLY A 77 16.35 42.62 -21.93
N TYR A 78 15.79 41.68 -22.68
CA TYR A 78 15.76 40.27 -22.31
C TYR A 78 17.11 39.59 -22.53
N ARG A 79 17.58 38.82 -21.53
CA ARG A 79 18.67 37.87 -21.70
C ARG A 79 18.15 36.69 -22.53
N LYS A 80 18.65 36.58 -23.75
CA LYS A 80 18.31 35.49 -24.68
C LYS A 80 19.02 34.21 -24.27
N ILE A 81 18.25 33.14 -24.18
CA ILE A 81 18.71 31.76 -23.99
C ILE A 81 18.31 31.02 -25.25
N ASP A 82 19.30 30.72 -26.09
CA ASP A 82 19.06 29.98 -27.31
C ASP A 82 18.93 28.49 -26.99
N ALA A 83 17.69 28.01 -27.04
CA ALA A 83 17.30 26.63 -26.77
C ALA A 83 17.05 25.85 -28.07
N THR A 84 17.68 26.25 -29.18
CA THR A 84 17.66 25.49 -30.44
C THR A 84 18.03 24.03 -30.17
N GLY A 85 17.20 23.11 -30.68
CA GLY A 85 17.38 21.66 -30.51
C GLY A 85 17.07 21.13 -29.11
N HIS A 86 16.45 21.94 -28.24
CA HIS A 86 16.06 21.56 -26.89
C HIS A 86 14.54 21.60 -26.72
N HIS A 87 14.05 20.73 -25.83
CA HIS A 87 12.68 20.67 -25.41
C HIS A 87 12.51 21.37 -24.06
N LEU A 88 11.45 22.16 -23.94
CA LEU A 88 11.04 22.84 -22.71
C LEU A 88 9.76 22.20 -22.18
N TYR A 89 9.80 21.74 -20.93
CA TYR A 89 8.65 21.22 -20.19
C TYR A 89 8.42 22.07 -18.94
N ALA A 90 7.20 22.07 -18.41
CA ALA A 90 6.95 22.60 -17.07
C ALA A 90 7.71 21.79 -16.02
N GLY A 91 8.15 22.46 -14.94
CA GLY A 91 8.77 21.81 -13.79
C GLY A 91 7.88 20.71 -13.19
N PHE A 92 8.48 19.57 -12.84
CA PHE A 92 7.73 18.45 -12.28
C PHE A 92 7.48 18.63 -10.78
N ILE A 93 6.44 17.98 -10.28
CA ILE A 93 5.98 18.13 -8.91
C ILE A 93 5.91 16.75 -8.26
N ASP A 94 6.66 16.54 -7.18
CA ASP A 94 6.56 15.33 -6.37
C ASP A 94 5.52 15.55 -5.27
N ALA A 95 4.36 14.90 -5.38
CA ALA A 95 3.24 15.09 -4.46
C ALA A 95 3.41 14.33 -3.12
N TYR A 96 4.50 13.59 -2.92
CA TYR A 96 4.76 12.85 -1.68
C TYR A 96 6.25 12.74 -1.37
N SER A 97 6.72 13.49 -0.38
CA SER A 97 8.12 13.48 0.04
C SER A 97 8.29 13.77 1.53
N ASN A 98 9.54 13.70 1.99
CA ASN A 98 10.02 14.20 3.28
C ASN A 98 11.19 15.18 3.10
N TYR A 99 11.20 15.94 2.00
CA TYR A 99 12.25 16.92 1.75
C TYR A 99 12.22 18.06 2.78
N GLY A 100 13.39 18.39 3.33
CA GLY A 100 13.57 19.53 4.22
C GLY A 100 12.83 19.44 5.55
N VAL A 101 12.40 18.23 5.94
CA VAL A 101 11.87 17.94 7.28
C VAL A 101 12.79 16.93 7.97
N GLU A 102 12.78 16.93 9.30
CA GLU A 102 13.51 15.93 10.07
C GLU A 102 13.05 14.52 9.66
N LYS A 103 14.00 13.64 9.37
CA LYS A 103 13.69 12.24 9.07
C LYS A 103 13.12 11.59 10.33
N ALA A 104 12.12 10.72 10.14
CA ALA A 104 11.67 9.85 11.21
C ALA A 104 12.88 9.09 11.79
N ALA A 105 12.93 8.94 13.11
CA ALA A 105 13.82 7.93 13.70
C ALA A 105 13.49 6.58 13.06
N ALA A 106 14.49 5.71 12.88
CA ALA A 106 14.21 4.36 12.43
C ALA A 106 13.13 3.76 13.34
N GLU A 107 12.08 3.17 12.74
CA GLU A 107 11.05 2.46 13.50
C GLU A 107 11.77 1.54 14.49
N GLN A 108 11.48 1.72 15.78
CA GLN A 108 12.12 0.90 16.80
C GLN A 108 11.69 -0.54 16.52
N VAL A 109 12.68 -1.36 16.18
CA VAL A 109 12.53 -2.81 16.13
C VAL A 109 12.01 -3.22 17.51
N PHE A 110 11.03 -4.12 17.55
CA PHE A 110 10.61 -4.78 18.77
C PHE A 110 11.88 -5.18 19.54
N GLU A 111 12.15 -4.51 20.66
CA GLU A 111 13.22 -4.91 21.56
C GLU A 111 12.73 -6.17 22.25
N PHE A 112 13.31 -7.31 21.90
CA PHE A 112 13.08 -8.56 22.62
C PHE A 112 13.51 -8.34 24.09
N GLY A 113 12.54 -8.27 25.01
CA GLY A 113 12.75 -7.91 26.41
C GLY A 113 12.39 -6.45 26.80
N GLY A 114 11.77 -5.68 25.91
CA GLY A 114 11.24 -4.35 26.22
C GLY A 114 9.92 -4.42 26.98
N LYS A 115 9.83 -3.73 28.13
CA LYS A 115 8.57 -3.67 28.90
C LYS A 115 7.46 -2.94 28.12
N PRO A 116 6.20 -3.41 28.18
CA PRO A 116 5.08 -2.73 27.55
C PRO A 116 4.93 -1.27 28.00
N VAL A 117 4.59 -0.39 27.06
CA VAL A 117 4.37 1.05 27.31
C VAL A 117 2.91 1.38 27.00
N TYR A 118 2.10 1.59 28.03
CA TYR A 118 0.68 1.88 27.86
C TYR A 118 0.37 3.37 27.74
N GLN A 119 1.20 4.22 28.35
CA GLN A 119 0.93 5.67 28.42
C GLN A 119 1.88 6.47 27.55
N ASN A 120 1.33 7.47 26.87
CA ASN A 120 2.10 8.50 26.19
C ASN A 120 2.42 9.64 27.17
N SER A 121 3.64 10.18 27.14
CA SER A 121 3.94 11.43 27.85
C SER A 121 3.15 12.58 27.21
N ARG A 122 2.15 13.10 27.93
CA ARG A 122 1.35 14.25 27.48
C ARG A 122 2.23 15.50 27.42
N LYS A 123 2.43 16.05 26.21
CA LYS A 123 3.22 17.25 25.96
C LYS A 123 2.40 18.20 25.09
N GLY A 124 1.98 19.33 25.65
CA GLY A 124 1.03 20.22 24.98
C GLY A 124 -0.33 19.55 24.76
N GLY A 125 -1.02 19.90 23.67
CA GLY A 125 -2.31 19.33 23.29
C GLY A 125 -2.21 18.08 22.39
N ASN A 126 -1.17 17.26 22.55
CA ASN A 126 -0.96 16.07 21.73
C ASN A 126 -2.01 14.97 21.99
N ALA A 127 -2.18 14.08 21.01
CA ALA A 127 -3.16 13.01 21.08
C ALA A 127 -2.91 12.00 22.21
N SER A 128 -3.94 11.19 22.49
CA SER A 128 -3.87 10.17 23.52
C SER A 128 -2.82 9.10 23.23
N ASN A 129 -2.57 8.85 21.94
CA ASN A 129 -1.62 7.89 21.40
C ASN A 129 -0.47 8.59 20.67
N GLY A 130 0.76 8.15 20.92
CA GLY A 130 2.00 8.69 20.35
C GLY A 130 2.19 8.41 18.86
N ALA A 131 1.34 7.58 18.24
CA ALA A 131 1.30 7.39 16.79
C ALA A 131 0.49 8.47 16.05
N ILE A 132 -0.13 9.40 16.79
CA ILE A 132 -0.96 10.46 16.23
C ILE A 132 -0.22 11.80 16.41
N HIS A 133 0.24 12.35 15.30
CA HIS A 133 0.94 13.64 15.20
C HIS A 133 0.11 14.68 14.41
N ALA A 134 -1.22 14.57 14.46
CA ALA A 134 -2.12 15.38 13.65
C ALA A 134 -1.94 16.90 13.86
N GLU A 135 -1.50 17.30 15.06
CA GLU A 135 -1.22 18.69 15.42
C GLU A 135 0.08 19.26 14.82
N GLN A 136 0.95 18.40 14.30
CA GLN A 136 2.25 18.83 13.77
C GLN A 136 2.08 19.57 12.44
N GLN A 137 2.68 20.75 12.35
CA GLN A 137 2.75 21.56 11.13
C GLN A 137 4.20 21.64 10.67
N TRP A 138 4.58 20.80 9.72
CA TRP A 138 5.99 20.63 9.34
C TRP A 138 6.59 21.84 8.62
N VAL A 139 5.75 22.75 8.12
CA VAL A 139 6.21 24.03 7.57
C VAL A 139 7.00 24.85 8.60
N ASN A 140 6.68 24.72 9.89
CA ASN A 140 7.31 25.49 10.97
C ASN A 140 8.76 25.05 11.25
N THR A 141 9.14 23.84 10.81
CA THR A 141 10.49 23.27 11.00
C THR A 141 11.20 23.01 9.67
N PHE A 142 10.67 23.54 8.57
CA PHE A 142 11.24 23.35 7.24
C PHE A 142 12.64 23.96 7.10
N VAL A 143 13.58 23.13 6.64
CA VAL A 143 14.96 23.53 6.33
C VAL A 143 15.33 23.01 4.93
N PRO A 144 15.55 23.88 3.92
CA PRO A 144 15.98 23.44 2.60
C PRO A 144 17.38 22.84 2.65
N VAL A 145 17.58 21.70 1.98
CA VAL A 145 18.86 20.98 1.91
C VAL A 145 19.29 20.92 0.45
N ALA A 146 20.31 21.71 0.09
CA ALA A 146 20.72 21.91 -1.31
C ALA A 146 21.12 20.61 -2.03
N ASP A 147 21.83 19.71 -1.35
CA ASP A 147 22.25 18.42 -1.92
C ASP A 147 21.05 17.51 -2.21
N ASP A 148 20.08 17.45 -1.28
CA ASP A 148 18.85 16.70 -1.50
C ASP A 148 18.03 17.32 -2.63
N ALA A 149 17.87 18.65 -2.66
CA ALA A 149 17.16 19.36 -3.72
C ALA A 149 17.78 19.10 -5.09
N LYS A 150 19.12 19.08 -5.18
CA LYS A 150 19.85 18.75 -6.40
C LYS A 150 19.46 17.38 -6.96
N THR A 151 19.24 16.37 -6.10
CA THR A 151 18.82 15.04 -6.56
C THR A 151 17.42 15.03 -7.20
N TYR A 152 16.51 15.89 -6.74
CA TYR A 152 15.19 16.08 -7.34
C TYR A 152 15.27 16.88 -8.65
N LEU A 153 15.98 18.01 -8.63
CA LEU A 153 16.18 18.89 -9.78
C LEU A 153 16.84 18.14 -10.95
N GLN A 154 17.80 17.25 -10.68
CA GLN A 154 18.41 16.40 -11.72
C GLN A 154 17.41 15.48 -12.44
N GLN A 155 16.29 15.14 -11.80
CA GLN A 155 15.20 14.37 -12.40
C GLN A 155 14.09 15.27 -12.99
N GLY A 156 14.19 16.59 -12.83
CA GLY A 156 13.24 17.58 -13.36
C GLY A 156 12.19 18.09 -12.38
N PHE A 157 12.21 17.61 -11.13
CA PHE A 157 11.30 18.08 -10.09
C PHE A 157 11.74 19.45 -9.58
N THR A 158 10.84 20.44 -9.61
CA THR A 158 11.09 21.83 -9.15
C THR A 158 10.31 22.17 -7.89
N ALA A 159 9.29 21.37 -7.55
CA ALA A 159 8.50 21.52 -6.33
C ALA A 159 8.17 20.15 -5.72
N VAL A 160 8.00 20.13 -4.41
CA VAL A 160 7.65 18.93 -3.64
C VAL A 160 6.61 19.25 -2.57
N GLN A 161 5.71 18.30 -2.33
CA GLN A 161 4.88 18.29 -1.13
C GLN A 161 5.55 17.43 -0.06
N SER A 162 5.76 17.99 1.12
CA SER A 162 6.61 17.39 2.16
C SER A 162 5.93 17.32 3.52
N ALA A 163 6.15 16.21 4.22
CA ALA A 163 5.83 16.01 5.63
C ALA A 163 6.77 14.94 6.23
N ARG A 164 6.87 14.89 7.56
CA ARG A 164 7.61 13.83 8.24
C ARG A 164 6.84 12.52 8.11
N LEU A 165 7.50 11.44 7.68
CA LEU A 165 6.86 10.14 7.44
C LEU A 165 6.90 9.25 8.69
N ASP A 166 6.26 9.69 9.77
CA ASP A 166 6.32 9.06 11.09
C ASP A 166 4.93 9.02 11.73
N GLY A 167 4.46 7.84 12.15
CA GLY A 167 3.15 7.63 12.78
C GLY A 167 1.99 7.34 11.82
N ILE A 168 0.82 7.11 12.43
CA ILE A 168 -0.45 6.82 11.75
C ILE A 168 -1.06 8.11 11.19
N PHE A 169 -1.13 9.15 12.03
CA PHE A 169 -1.38 10.52 11.58
C PHE A 169 -0.04 11.23 11.62
N ARG A 170 0.45 11.64 10.45
CA ARG A 170 1.82 12.12 10.28
C ARG A 170 1.91 13.64 10.29
N GLY A 171 0.81 14.34 10.51
CA GLY A 171 0.76 15.80 10.55
C GLY A 171 0.53 16.45 9.18
N GLN A 172 0.45 17.77 9.20
CA GLN A 172 0.12 18.58 8.04
C GLN A 172 1.33 18.80 7.14
N SER A 173 1.18 18.40 5.87
CA SER A 173 2.18 18.64 4.83
C SER A 173 2.19 20.11 4.36
N PHE A 174 3.22 20.48 3.61
CA PHE A 174 3.34 21.77 2.93
C PHE A 174 3.95 21.57 1.55
N VAL A 175 3.87 22.59 0.69
CA VAL A 175 4.47 22.57 -0.65
C VAL A 175 5.63 23.54 -0.68
N ALA A 176 6.80 23.06 -1.10
CA ALA A 176 8.01 23.86 -1.21
C ALA A 176 8.62 23.79 -2.62
N SER A 177 9.19 24.91 -3.04
CA SER A 177 10.09 24.99 -4.18
C SER A 177 11.45 24.40 -3.81
N LEU A 178 12.08 23.76 -4.79
CA LEU A 178 13.45 23.25 -4.71
C LEU A 178 14.49 24.30 -5.11
N ALA A 179 14.10 25.58 -5.27
CA ALA A 179 15.01 26.68 -5.53
C ALA A 179 15.99 26.89 -4.37
N ASN A 180 17.09 27.60 -4.65
CA ASN A 180 17.94 28.16 -3.60
C ASN A 180 17.29 29.42 -3.03
N GLY A 181 17.31 29.59 -1.71
CA GLY A 181 16.74 30.76 -1.06
C GLY A 181 16.50 30.56 0.43
N LEU A 182 15.93 31.57 1.08
CA LEU A 182 15.52 31.46 2.48
C LEU A 182 14.27 30.58 2.59
N PRO A 183 14.10 29.80 3.68
CA PRO A 183 12.96 28.90 3.84
C PRO A 183 11.59 29.56 3.57
N GLY A 184 11.38 30.78 4.08
CA GLY A 184 10.15 31.55 3.90
C GLY A 184 9.86 31.93 2.44
N GLU A 185 10.87 32.01 1.58
CA GLU A 185 10.72 32.31 0.14
C GLU A 185 10.43 31.06 -0.68
N LEU A 186 10.71 29.88 -0.14
CA LEU A 186 10.58 28.60 -0.83
C LEU A 186 9.24 27.93 -0.56
N ILE A 187 8.52 28.34 0.48
CA ILE A 187 7.18 27.81 0.78
C ILE A 187 6.19 28.34 -0.25
N LEU A 188 5.68 27.44 -1.10
CA LEU A 188 4.67 27.73 -2.12
C LEU A 188 3.25 27.64 -1.55
N LYS A 189 3.05 26.75 -0.57
CA LYS A 189 1.80 26.59 0.17
C LYS A 189 2.08 26.04 1.56
N ALA A 190 1.78 26.81 2.59
CA ALA A 190 2.07 26.44 3.97
C ALA A 190 1.17 25.32 4.52
N ASN A 191 -0.07 25.24 4.05
CA ASN A 191 -1.08 24.33 4.56
C ASN A 191 -1.49 23.31 3.49
N GLY A 192 -0.91 22.12 3.53
CA GLY A 192 -1.29 20.97 2.71
C GLY A 192 -2.25 20.01 3.44
N PRO A 193 -2.54 18.85 2.83
CA PRO A 193 -3.28 17.76 3.44
C PRO A 193 -2.50 17.08 4.58
N GLN A 194 -3.23 16.34 5.42
CA GLN A 194 -2.65 15.42 6.41
C GLN A 194 -2.02 14.21 5.72
N PHE A 195 -0.82 13.82 6.12
CA PHE A 195 -0.26 12.53 5.70
C PHE A 195 -0.64 11.44 6.70
N MET A 196 -0.95 10.25 6.20
CA MET A 196 -1.42 9.13 7.01
C MET A 196 -0.86 7.80 6.52
N ALA A 197 -0.81 6.81 7.42
CA ALA A 197 -0.48 5.42 7.12
C ALA A 197 -1.11 4.50 8.19
N PHE A 198 -1.08 3.18 7.98
CA PHE A 198 -1.43 2.24 9.05
C PHE A 198 -0.32 2.10 10.12
N GLY A 199 0.89 2.57 9.81
CA GLY A 199 2.05 2.31 10.64
C GLY A 199 2.21 3.24 11.84
N LYS A 200 2.48 2.69 13.03
CA LYS A 200 2.65 3.47 14.28
C LYS A 200 3.96 4.28 14.35
N GLY A 201 4.86 4.10 13.38
CA GLY A 201 6.12 4.82 13.29
C GLY A 201 6.99 4.64 14.53
N SER A 202 7.55 5.74 15.02
CA SER A 202 8.43 5.77 16.19
C SER A 202 7.70 5.71 17.54
N SER A 203 6.36 5.55 17.56
CA SER A 203 5.59 5.44 18.79
C SER A 203 6.04 4.25 19.63
N LYS A 204 6.44 4.53 20.87
CA LYS A 204 6.86 3.52 21.85
C LYS A 204 5.68 2.80 22.51
N GLN A 205 4.46 3.31 22.36
CA GLN A 205 3.31 2.66 22.97
C GLN A 205 3.07 1.28 22.37
N SER A 206 2.61 0.36 23.22
CA SER A 206 2.23 -0.99 22.82
C SER A 206 1.04 -0.95 21.87
N TYR A 207 -0.04 -0.24 22.22
CA TYR A 207 -1.21 -0.09 21.34
C TYR A 207 -0.97 0.98 20.26
N PRO A 208 -1.31 0.72 18.98
CA PRO A 208 -1.74 -0.58 18.46
C PRO A 208 -0.53 -1.49 18.19
N SER A 209 -0.68 -2.79 18.43
CA SER A 209 0.29 -3.79 17.96
C SER A 209 -0.10 -4.36 16.61
N SER A 210 -1.38 -4.34 16.24
CA SER A 210 -1.92 -5.01 15.06
C SER A 210 -2.46 -4.07 13.99
N LEU A 211 -2.62 -4.57 12.75
CA LEU A 211 -3.27 -3.81 11.68
C LEU A 211 -4.72 -3.43 12.04
N MET A 212 -5.47 -4.35 12.64
CA MET A 212 -6.84 -4.07 13.10
C MET A 212 -6.88 -3.05 14.23
N GLY A 213 -5.89 -3.06 15.12
CA GLY A 213 -5.69 -2.02 16.14
C GLY A 213 -5.38 -0.66 15.53
N SER A 214 -4.53 -0.59 14.49
CA SER A 214 -4.27 0.65 13.75
C SER A 214 -5.54 1.20 13.10
N ILE A 215 -6.34 0.33 12.47
CA ILE A 215 -7.63 0.73 11.86
C ILE A 215 -8.61 1.22 12.92
N ALA A 216 -8.73 0.51 14.04
CA ALA A 216 -9.58 0.92 15.15
C ALA A 216 -9.13 2.26 15.74
N LEU A 217 -7.83 2.49 15.89
CA LEU A 217 -7.29 3.77 16.35
C LEU A 217 -7.59 4.91 15.36
N ILE A 218 -7.45 4.69 14.05
CA ILE A 218 -7.84 5.67 13.03
C ILE A 218 -9.34 5.97 13.12
N ARG A 219 -10.18 4.92 13.17
CA ARG A 219 -11.64 5.03 13.26
C ARG A 219 -12.06 5.82 14.49
N GLN A 220 -11.50 5.48 15.66
CA GLN A 220 -11.78 6.19 16.90
C GLN A 220 -11.30 7.65 16.83
N THR A 221 -10.11 7.92 16.29
CA THR A 221 -9.55 9.27 16.18
C THR A 221 -10.37 10.17 15.26
N LEU A 222 -10.82 9.65 14.10
CA LEU A 222 -11.67 10.41 13.17
C LEU A 222 -13.07 10.65 13.76
N SER A 223 -13.63 9.67 14.47
CA SER A 223 -14.88 9.84 15.21
C SER A 223 -14.75 10.88 16.32
N ASP A 224 -13.64 10.85 17.06
CA ASP A 224 -13.34 11.82 18.12
C ASP A 224 -13.13 13.22 17.55
N ALA A 225 -12.51 13.38 16.37
CA ALA A 225 -12.38 14.68 15.71
C ALA A 225 -13.74 15.26 15.29
N ASN A 226 -14.64 14.41 14.77
CA ASN A 226 -16.02 14.80 14.45
C ASN A 226 -16.80 15.21 15.70
N TRP A 227 -16.69 14.43 16.78
CA TRP A 227 -17.27 14.78 18.08
C TRP A 227 -16.70 16.10 18.62
N TYR A 228 -15.38 16.26 18.56
CA TYR A 228 -14.67 17.41 19.10
C TYR A 228 -15.12 18.73 18.46
N ARG A 229 -15.36 18.73 17.14
CA ARG A 229 -15.93 19.87 16.41
C ARG A 229 -17.24 20.37 17.05
N ASP A 230 -18.08 19.45 17.51
CA ASP A 230 -19.42 19.76 18.01
C ASP A 230 -19.44 19.93 19.55
N ALA A 231 -18.38 19.49 20.24
CA ALA A 231 -18.24 19.45 21.69
C ALA A 231 -17.36 20.58 22.27
N VAL A 232 -16.38 21.08 21.51
CA VAL A 232 -15.45 22.12 21.98
C VAL A 232 -16.19 23.37 22.47
N GLY A 233 -15.81 23.85 23.65
CA GLY A 233 -16.44 25.01 24.31
C GLY A 233 -17.75 24.70 25.07
N LYS A 234 -18.29 23.47 24.97
CA LYS A 234 -19.43 23.00 25.78
C LYS A 234 -18.96 22.30 27.06
N GLN A 235 -19.86 22.18 28.03
CA GLN A 235 -19.58 21.49 29.30
C GLN A 235 -19.66 19.98 29.15
N ASP A 236 -18.69 19.25 29.69
CA ASP A 236 -18.74 17.80 29.84
C ASP A 236 -19.66 17.39 31.00
N GLN A 237 -20.56 16.44 30.72
CA GLN A 237 -21.50 15.90 31.69
C GLN A 237 -20.87 14.89 32.66
N LEU A 238 -19.80 14.19 32.25
CA LEU A 238 -19.31 13.00 32.96
C LEU A 238 -18.22 13.30 33.99
N GLN A 239 -17.27 14.20 33.70
CA GLN A 239 -16.10 14.34 34.57
C GLN A 239 -16.17 15.49 35.57
N SER A 240 -16.78 16.63 35.23
CA SER A 240 -16.61 17.82 36.10
C SER A 240 -17.52 19.04 35.84
N ARG A 241 -18.46 18.99 34.87
CA ARG A 241 -19.18 20.19 34.35
C ARG A 241 -18.24 21.31 33.87
N GLN A 242 -16.97 20.99 33.62
CA GLN A 242 -16.01 21.91 33.01
C GLN A 242 -16.15 21.87 31.48
N PRO A 243 -15.68 22.91 30.78
CA PRO A 243 -15.57 22.85 29.33
C PRO A 243 -14.72 21.66 28.89
N VAL A 244 -15.09 21.04 27.76
CA VAL A 244 -14.27 20.02 27.08
C VAL A 244 -12.85 20.57 26.89
N GLU A 245 -11.85 19.75 27.19
CA GLU A 245 -10.46 20.15 27.17
C GLU A 245 -9.97 20.57 25.78
N PHE A 246 -8.92 21.38 25.74
CA PHE A 246 -8.27 21.67 24.47
C PHE A 246 -7.45 20.47 24.01
N ASN A 247 -7.71 20.00 22.78
CA ASN A 247 -6.97 18.92 22.14
C ASN A 247 -6.51 19.36 20.75
N ALA A 248 -5.22 19.65 20.61
CA ALA A 248 -4.66 20.20 19.38
C ALA A 248 -4.72 19.18 18.23
N ALA A 249 -4.50 17.90 18.53
CA ALA A 249 -4.54 16.84 17.53
C ALA A 249 -5.95 16.66 16.94
N LEU A 250 -6.98 16.60 17.79
CA LEU A 250 -8.37 16.52 17.30
C LEU A 250 -8.80 17.81 16.60
N SER A 251 -8.42 18.97 17.14
CA SER A 251 -8.69 20.28 16.51
C SER A 251 -8.14 20.35 15.09
N ALA A 252 -6.94 19.83 14.84
CA ALA A 252 -6.29 19.82 13.52
C ALA A 252 -7.03 18.94 12.48
N LEU A 253 -7.86 18.00 12.94
CA LEU A 253 -8.60 17.06 12.10
C LEU A 253 -10.06 17.49 11.83
N THR A 254 -10.55 18.56 12.48
CA THR A 254 -11.96 18.98 12.38
C THR A 254 -12.40 19.38 10.95
N ASN A 255 -11.46 19.79 10.09
CA ASN A 255 -11.71 20.23 8.70
C ASN A 255 -11.01 19.34 7.66
N LEU A 256 -10.88 18.04 7.95
CA LEU A 256 -10.12 17.11 7.10
C LEU A 256 -10.68 16.98 5.68
N GLU A 257 -11.99 17.14 5.48
CA GLU A 257 -12.62 17.11 4.16
C GLU A 257 -12.14 18.28 3.26
N GLN A 258 -11.89 19.45 3.86
CA GLN A 258 -11.41 20.65 3.18
C GLN A 258 -9.89 20.66 3.03
N SER A 259 -9.14 20.25 4.07
CA SER A 259 -7.67 20.22 4.03
C SER A 259 -7.13 19.05 3.21
N GLY A 260 -7.89 17.96 3.10
CA GLY A 260 -7.52 16.74 2.39
C GLY A 260 -6.58 15.85 3.19
N LEU A 261 -6.37 14.64 2.68
CA LEU A 261 -5.39 13.69 3.22
C LEU A 261 -4.72 12.87 2.11
N VAL A 262 -3.47 12.45 2.37
CA VAL A 262 -2.75 11.47 1.56
C VAL A 262 -2.46 10.25 2.43
N PHE A 263 -2.93 9.07 2.02
CA PHE A 263 -2.79 7.84 2.79
C PHE A 263 -1.84 6.86 2.09
N GLU A 264 -0.78 6.43 2.77
CA GLU A 264 0.18 5.44 2.29
C GLU A 264 -0.37 4.01 2.38
N THR A 265 -0.26 3.27 1.27
CA THR A 265 -0.72 1.88 1.15
C THR A 265 0.46 0.97 0.80
N THR A 266 0.44 -0.26 1.32
CA THR A 266 1.55 -1.24 1.15
C THR A 266 1.30 -2.23 0.01
N ASP A 267 0.03 -2.41 -0.37
CA ASP A 267 -0.41 -3.24 -1.49
C ASP A 267 -1.84 -2.85 -1.94
N ASP A 268 -2.40 -3.58 -2.92
CA ASP A 268 -3.76 -3.40 -3.42
C ASP A 268 -4.86 -3.74 -2.39
N ARG A 269 -4.61 -4.66 -1.44
CA ARG A 269 -5.57 -4.98 -0.37
C ARG A 269 -5.65 -3.84 0.63
N ALA A 270 -4.50 -3.32 1.07
CA ALA A 270 -4.38 -2.15 1.92
C ALA A 270 -5.06 -0.94 1.27
N LEU A 271 -4.91 -0.74 -0.04
CA LEU A 271 -5.58 0.33 -0.78
C LEU A 271 -7.11 0.23 -0.66
N LEU A 272 -7.69 -0.96 -0.92
CA LEU A 272 -9.14 -1.18 -0.80
C LEU A 272 -9.63 -1.05 0.65
N ARG A 273 -8.82 -1.48 1.62
CA ARG A 273 -9.09 -1.35 3.06
C ARG A 273 -9.15 0.11 3.50
N VAL A 274 -8.20 0.93 3.04
CA VAL A 274 -8.21 2.39 3.25
C VAL A 274 -9.45 3.02 2.62
N ASP A 275 -9.80 2.66 1.38
CA ASP A 275 -11.00 3.20 0.74
C ASP A 275 -12.27 2.91 1.54
N SER A 276 -12.42 1.67 2.03
CA SER A 276 -13.53 1.26 2.90
C SER A 276 -13.59 2.10 4.17
N LEU A 277 -12.48 2.22 4.89
CA LEU A 277 -12.38 3.00 6.13
C LEU A 277 -12.70 4.48 5.91
N LEU A 278 -12.14 5.10 4.87
CA LEU A 278 -12.35 6.52 4.59
C LEU A 278 -13.78 6.84 4.12
N LYS A 279 -14.49 5.86 3.54
CA LYS A 279 -15.92 5.99 3.19
C LYS A 279 -16.81 6.11 4.44
N GLU A 280 -16.46 5.46 5.55
CA GLU A 280 -17.17 5.59 6.83
C GLU A 280 -17.25 7.05 7.31
N PHE A 281 -16.24 7.87 6.95
CA PHE A 281 -16.12 9.28 7.35
C PHE A 281 -16.38 10.28 6.20
N ASN A 282 -16.92 9.84 5.07
CA ASN A 282 -17.17 10.67 3.87
C ASN A 282 -15.92 11.41 3.34
N LEU A 283 -14.72 10.86 3.52
CA LEU A 283 -13.47 11.47 3.08
C LEU A 283 -13.19 11.18 1.61
N LYS A 284 -14.01 11.76 0.72
CA LYS A 284 -13.98 11.52 -0.74
C LYS A 284 -12.76 12.12 -1.44
N ASN A 285 -12.21 13.21 -0.92
CA ASN A 285 -11.07 13.92 -1.50
C ASN A 285 -9.71 13.32 -1.14
N ALA A 286 -9.68 12.19 -0.42
CA ALA A 286 -8.42 11.57 -0.05
C ALA A 286 -7.68 10.98 -1.26
N VAL A 287 -6.37 11.18 -1.28
CA VAL A 287 -5.44 10.64 -2.27
C VAL A 287 -4.74 9.43 -1.65
N LEU A 288 -4.52 8.39 -2.44
CA LEU A 288 -3.81 7.19 -1.98
C LEU A 288 -2.42 7.17 -2.58
N LEU A 289 -1.39 6.92 -1.78
CA LEU A 289 -0.06 6.56 -2.29
C LEU A 289 -0.07 5.05 -2.55
N GLY A 290 0.09 4.68 -3.82
CA GLY A 290 0.13 3.32 -4.30
C GLY A 290 1.43 2.59 -3.93
N SER A 291 1.39 1.29 -4.12
CA SER A 291 2.43 0.32 -3.78
C SER A 291 3.16 -0.25 -5.01
N GLY A 292 2.58 -0.09 -6.21
CA GLY A 292 3.02 -0.77 -7.42
C GLY A 292 2.23 -2.03 -7.76
N TYR A 293 1.28 -2.44 -6.92
CA TYR A 293 0.39 -3.59 -7.15
C TYR A 293 -0.93 -3.23 -7.82
N GLU A 294 -1.19 -1.96 -8.16
CA GLU A 294 -2.52 -1.51 -8.59
C GLU A 294 -3.05 -2.26 -9.83
N TYR A 295 -2.16 -2.78 -10.68
CA TYR A 295 -2.52 -3.59 -11.83
C TYR A 295 -3.30 -4.87 -11.47
N SER A 296 -3.12 -5.44 -10.26
CA SER A 296 -3.76 -6.70 -9.86
C SER A 296 -5.26 -6.54 -9.74
N ARG A 297 -5.74 -5.38 -9.28
CA ARG A 297 -7.15 -5.07 -9.01
C ARG A 297 -7.57 -3.71 -9.55
N VAL A 298 -7.09 -3.36 -10.75
CA VAL A 298 -7.32 -2.03 -11.34
C VAL A 298 -8.81 -1.67 -11.47
N ALA A 299 -9.69 -2.65 -11.70
CA ALA A 299 -11.13 -2.43 -11.77
C ALA A 299 -11.71 -2.03 -10.40
N ASP A 300 -11.31 -2.70 -9.32
CA ASP A 300 -11.71 -2.36 -7.96
C ASP A 300 -11.16 -1.00 -7.55
N ILE A 301 -9.90 -0.71 -7.90
CA ILE A 301 -9.24 0.58 -7.63
C ILE A 301 -9.94 1.72 -8.36
N LYS A 302 -10.32 1.53 -9.63
CA LYS A 302 -11.12 2.50 -10.38
C LYS A 302 -12.44 2.82 -9.67
N ASN A 303 -13.10 1.80 -9.10
CA ASN A 303 -14.37 1.96 -8.40
C ASN A 303 -14.25 2.74 -7.09
N THR A 304 -13.04 2.95 -6.55
CA THR A 304 -12.82 3.86 -5.42
C THR A 304 -13.05 5.34 -5.82
N GLY A 305 -12.84 5.69 -7.09
CA GLY A 305 -12.90 7.06 -7.58
C GLY A 305 -11.75 7.97 -7.11
N ARG A 306 -10.73 7.41 -6.45
CA ARG A 306 -9.61 8.17 -5.88
C ARG A 306 -8.47 8.37 -6.87
N THR A 307 -7.72 9.46 -6.68
CA THR A 307 -6.43 9.65 -7.37
C THR A 307 -5.33 8.91 -6.63
N VAL A 308 -4.41 8.31 -7.37
CA VAL A 308 -3.29 7.54 -6.83
C VAL A 308 -1.96 8.23 -7.12
N ILE A 309 -1.13 8.46 -6.10
CA ILE A 309 0.27 8.81 -6.29
C ILE A 309 1.04 7.51 -6.45
N VAL A 310 1.73 7.29 -7.57
CA VAL A 310 2.34 6.01 -7.92
C VAL A 310 3.87 6.12 -7.89
N PRO A 311 4.55 5.37 -7.00
CA PRO A 311 5.99 5.19 -7.06
C PRO A 311 6.42 4.58 -8.39
N VAL A 312 7.41 5.17 -9.04
CA VAL A 312 8.00 4.60 -10.27
C VAL A 312 9.17 3.67 -9.90
N ALA A 313 8.93 2.75 -8.95
CA ALA A 313 9.91 1.82 -8.40
C ALA A 313 9.50 0.38 -8.68
N TYR A 314 10.44 -0.46 -9.12
CA TYR A 314 10.19 -1.86 -9.49
C TYR A 314 10.97 -2.83 -8.60
N PRO A 315 10.41 -4.02 -8.31
CA PRO A 315 11.09 -5.03 -7.50
C PRO A 315 12.31 -5.58 -8.23
N ALA A 316 13.27 -6.13 -7.47
CA ALA A 316 14.35 -6.93 -8.02
C ALA A 316 13.82 -8.25 -8.59
N ALA A 317 14.57 -8.86 -9.50
CA ALA A 317 14.22 -10.18 -10.02
C ALA A 317 14.34 -11.25 -8.93
N PRO A 318 13.40 -12.22 -8.84
CA PRO A 318 13.53 -13.36 -7.94
C PRO A 318 14.80 -14.18 -8.20
N ALA A 319 15.36 -14.78 -7.15
CA ALA A 319 16.58 -15.58 -7.22
C ALA A 319 16.29 -16.93 -7.92
N VAL A 320 16.66 -17.05 -9.21
CA VAL A 320 16.44 -18.27 -10.00
C VAL A 320 17.73 -18.85 -10.59
N ALA A 321 18.88 -18.29 -10.20
CA ALA A 321 20.18 -18.62 -10.79
C ALA A 321 20.62 -20.05 -10.44
N ASN A 322 20.43 -20.49 -9.19
CA ASN A 322 20.70 -21.85 -8.76
C ASN A 322 19.40 -22.64 -8.64
N ILE A 323 19.46 -23.97 -8.79
CA ILE A 323 18.29 -24.85 -8.69
C ILE A 323 17.65 -24.76 -7.30
N ASP A 324 18.46 -24.69 -6.25
CA ASP A 324 17.96 -24.64 -4.86
C ASP A 324 17.16 -23.36 -4.60
N ASP A 325 17.59 -22.22 -5.15
CA ASP A 325 16.88 -20.94 -5.03
C ASP A 325 15.46 -21.02 -5.63
N GLN A 326 15.23 -21.87 -6.63
CA GLN A 326 13.96 -21.97 -7.36
C GLN A 326 12.82 -22.56 -6.53
N LEU A 327 13.15 -23.29 -5.45
CA LEU A 327 12.18 -23.87 -4.53
C LEU A 327 11.45 -22.77 -3.74
N ASP A 328 12.17 -21.71 -3.38
CA ASP A 328 11.65 -20.59 -2.58
C ASP A 328 11.01 -19.48 -3.43
N VAL A 329 11.20 -19.51 -4.76
CA VAL A 329 10.57 -18.54 -5.68
C VAL A 329 9.09 -18.88 -5.90
N SER A 330 8.22 -17.97 -5.48
CA SER A 330 6.78 -18.08 -5.75
C SER A 330 6.42 -17.64 -7.18
N LEU A 331 5.32 -18.18 -7.72
CA LEU A 331 4.76 -17.68 -8.99
C LEU A 331 4.28 -16.22 -8.86
N ALA A 332 3.85 -15.81 -7.66
CA ALA A 332 3.38 -14.45 -7.40
C ALA A 332 4.52 -13.42 -7.58
N ASP A 333 5.72 -13.71 -7.07
CA ASP A 333 6.89 -12.83 -7.19
C ASP A 333 7.36 -12.71 -8.64
N LEU A 334 7.39 -13.83 -9.36
CA LEU A 334 7.73 -13.85 -10.78
C LEU A 334 6.75 -13.00 -11.61
N ARG A 335 5.45 -13.14 -11.35
CA ARG A 335 4.41 -12.33 -11.99
C ARG A 335 4.54 -10.86 -11.60
N HIS A 336 4.84 -10.55 -10.34
CA HIS A 336 4.98 -9.17 -9.90
C HIS A 336 6.18 -8.47 -10.52
N TRP A 337 7.36 -9.11 -10.51
CA TRP A 337 8.54 -8.59 -11.20
C TRP A 337 8.27 -8.31 -12.68
N GLU A 338 7.57 -9.21 -13.36
CA GLU A 338 7.25 -9.07 -14.77
C GLU A 338 6.22 -7.95 -15.04
N ARG A 339 5.20 -7.83 -14.18
CA ARG A 339 4.06 -6.93 -14.38
C ARG A 339 4.20 -5.55 -13.77
N ALA A 340 5.05 -5.35 -12.76
CA ALA A 340 5.20 -4.05 -12.10
C ALA A 340 5.46 -2.89 -13.09
N PRO A 341 6.28 -3.05 -14.16
CA PRO A 341 6.43 -2.03 -15.19
C PRO A 341 5.16 -1.71 -15.98
N THR A 342 4.19 -2.63 -16.07
CA THR A 342 2.91 -2.42 -16.75
C THR A 342 1.92 -1.56 -15.95
N ASN A 343 2.18 -1.34 -14.66
CA ASN A 343 1.21 -0.79 -13.71
C ASN A 343 0.60 0.55 -14.16
N LEU A 344 1.45 1.51 -14.54
CA LEU A 344 1.02 2.82 -15.01
C LEU A 344 0.19 2.74 -16.29
N ALA A 345 0.58 1.89 -17.25
CA ALA A 345 -0.16 1.71 -18.49
C ALA A 345 -1.54 1.08 -18.25
N VAL A 346 -1.62 0.10 -17.34
CA VAL A 346 -2.87 -0.56 -16.93
C VAL A 346 -3.81 0.43 -16.24
N MET A 347 -3.31 1.23 -15.30
CA MET A 347 -4.09 2.28 -14.63
C MET A 347 -4.58 3.35 -15.62
N ALA A 348 -3.71 3.81 -16.51
CA ALA A 348 -4.05 4.79 -17.53
C ALA A 348 -5.16 4.28 -18.46
N LYS A 349 -5.04 3.03 -18.93
CA LYS A 349 -6.07 2.37 -19.76
C LYS A 349 -7.41 2.19 -19.03
N ALA A 350 -7.37 1.92 -17.73
CA ALA A 350 -8.57 1.84 -16.90
C ALA A 350 -9.22 3.21 -16.63
N GLY A 351 -8.48 4.30 -16.82
CA GLY A 351 -8.93 5.67 -16.52
C GLY A 351 -8.76 6.03 -15.04
N VAL A 352 -7.83 5.41 -14.33
CA VAL A 352 -7.47 5.78 -12.95
C VAL A 352 -6.54 7.00 -13.01
N PRO A 353 -6.90 8.14 -12.41
CA PRO A 353 -6.01 9.30 -12.39
C PRO A 353 -4.81 9.04 -11.48
N PHE A 354 -3.61 9.42 -11.93
CA PHE A 354 -2.39 9.26 -11.14
C PHE A 354 -1.39 10.41 -11.26
N ALA A 355 -0.61 10.60 -10.21
CA ALA A 355 0.61 11.40 -10.18
C ALA A 355 1.82 10.47 -9.96
N LEU A 356 3.01 10.88 -10.42
CA LEU A 356 4.24 10.11 -10.25
C LEU A 356 5.08 10.67 -9.11
N THR A 357 5.73 9.79 -8.35
CA THR A 357 6.62 10.17 -7.25
C THR A 357 7.96 9.44 -7.33
N THR A 358 8.99 10.07 -6.77
CA THR A 358 10.31 9.45 -6.54
C THR A 358 10.36 8.64 -5.25
N HIS A 359 9.30 8.66 -4.44
CA HIS A 359 9.18 7.83 -3.25
C HIS A 359 9.37 6.33 -3.57
N ALA A 360 9.85 5.56 -2.60
CA ALA A 360 10.25 4.15 -2.72
C ALA A 360 11.41 3.82 -3.68
N LEU A 361 11.98 4.80 -4.41
CA LEU A 361 13.21 4.57 -5.16
C LEU A 361 14.42 4.44 -4.22
N GLU A 362 15.23 3.40 -4.43
CA GLU A 362 16.54 3.28 -3.77
C GLU A 362 17.48 4.42 -4.18
N LYS A 363 17.46 4.77 -5.47
CA LYS A 363 18.22 5.89 -6.04
C LYS A 363 17.34 6.70 -6.99
N LYS A 364 17.33 8.03 -6.81
CA LYS A 364 16.50 8.92 -7.65
C LYS A 364 16.88 8.91 -9.13
N ASP A 365 18.14 8.58 -9.47
CA ASP A 365 18.59 8.48 -10.86
C ASP A 365 18.00 7.28 -11.64
N GLN A 366 17.31 6.37 -10.95
CA GLN A 366 16.54 5.28 -11.56
C GLN A 366 15.16 5.72 -12.07
N PHE A 367 14.71 6.94 -11.74
CA PHE A 367 13.37 7.45 -12.11
C PHE A 367 13.10 7.40 -13.62
N TRP A 368 13.95 8.05 -14.44
CA TRP A 368 13.78 8.08 -15.90
C TRP A 368 13.91 6.72 -16.58
N PRO A 369 14.91 5.87 -16.24
CA PRO A 369 14.96 4.50 -16.71
C PRO A 369 13.65 3.72 -16.47
N ASN A 370 13.09 3.83 -15.27
CA ASN A 370 11.86 3.12 -14.91
C ASN A 370 10.63 3.69 -15.63
N LEU A 371 10.51 5.02 -15.71
CA LEU A 371 9.40 5.65 -16.42
C LEU A 371 9.39 5.26 -17.91
N ARG A 372 10.56 5.23 -18.56
CA ARG A 372 10.69 4.74 -19.94
C ARG A 372 10.38 3.26 -20.07
N GLN A 373 10.67 2.46 -19.04
CA GLN A 373 10.24 1.07 -19.00
C GLN A 373 8.71 0.96 -18.99
N ALA A 374 8.01 1.74 -18.16
CA ALA A 374 6.53 1.79 -18.21
C ALA A 374 6.00 2.21 -19.59
N MET A 375 6.67 3.15 -20.26
CA MET A 375 6.31 3.55 -21.62
C MET A 375 6.45 2.43 -22.64
N LYS A 376 7.49 1.60 -22.55
CA LYS A 376 7.62 0.38 -23.38
C LYS A 376 6.46 -0.59 -23.17
N HIS A 377 5.79 -0.53 -22.01
CA HIS A 377 4.59 -1.33 -21.69
C HIS A 377 3.27 -0.61 -21.98
N GLY A 378 3.29 0.52 -22.71
CA GLY A 378 2.08 1.16 -23.24
C GLY A 378 1.65 2.44 -22.55
N LEU A 379 2.44 2.98 -21.61
CA LEU A 379 2.21 4.32 -21.09
C LEU A 379 2.62 5.36 -22.16
N THR A 380 1.74 6.31 -22.47
CA THR A 380 2.04 7.37 -23.45
C THR A 380 2.83 8.52 -22.83
N ALA A 381 3.60 9.25 -23.65
CA ALA A 381 4.32 10.45 -23.21
C ALA A 381 3.37 11.52 -22.63
N GLU A 382 2.17 11.67 -23.20
CA GLU A 382 1.14 12.58 -22.69
C GLU A 382 0.69 12.21 -21.27
N GLN A 383 0.39 10.93 -21.02
CA GLN A 383 -0.01 10.45 -19.71
C GLN A 383 1.12 10.57 -18.68
N ALA A 384 2.36 10.26 -19.08
CA ALA A 384 3.54 10.43 -18.23
C ALA A 384 3.76 11.92 -17.87
N LEU A 385 3.66 12.81 -18.86
CA LEU A 385 3.79 14.26 -18.63
C LEU A 385 2.66 14.79 -17.74
N ALA A 386 1.42 14.32 -17.91
CA ALA A 386 0.30 14.69 -17.05
C ALA A 386 0.54 14.29 -15.59
N GLY A 387 1.04 13.06 -15.37
CA GLY A 387 1.39 12.53 -14.04
C GLY A 387 2.57 13.24 -13.37
N LEU A 388 3.42 13.93 -14.13
CA LEU A 388 4.53 14.75 -13.63
C LEU A 388 4.17 16.22 -13.37
N THR A 389 3.13 16.74 -14.05
CA THR A 389 2.86 18.19 -14.12
C THR A 389 1.43 18.55 -13.68
N THR A 390 0.45 18.46 -14.57
CA THR A 390 -0.91 18.98 -14.36
C THR A 390 -1.68 18.22 -13.28
N VAL A 391 -1.52 16.91 -13.17
CA VAL A 391 -2.18 16.11 -12.13
C VAL A 391 -1.63 16.46 -10.74
N PRO A 392 -0.32 16.38 -10.47
CA PRO A 392 0.19 16.75 -9.15
C PRO A 392 -0.01 18.23 -8.83
N ALA A 393 0.02 19.15 -9.82
CA ALA A 393 -0.30 20.58 -9.59
C ALA A 393 -1.72 20.77 -9.02
N LYS A 394 -2.70 19.99 -9.50
CA LYS A 394 -4.05 19.97 -8.94
C LYS A 394 -4.08 19.36 -7.54
N LEU A 395 -3.36 18.26 -7.30
CA LEU A 395 -3.32 17.56 -6.01
C LEU A 395 -2.74 18.45 -4.91
N VAL A 396 -1.62 19.12 -5.17
CA VAL A 396 -0.99 20.04 -4.20
C VAL A 396 -1.79 21.35 -4.04
N GLY A 397 -2.77 21.59 -4.92
CA GLY A 397 -3.65 22.76 -4.92
C GLY A 397 -2.99 24.04 -5.44
N LEU A 398 -2.11 23.93 -6.44
CA LEU A 398 -1.48 25.04 -7.16
C LEU A 398 -1.63 24.94 -8.70
N PRO A 399 -2.80 24.56 -9.26
CA PRO A 399 -2.95 24.30 -10.69
C PRO A 399 -2.83 25.56 -11.58
N GLU A 400 -2.98 26.75 -10.98
CA GLU A 400 -2.86 28.05 -11.66
C GLU A 400 -1.44 28.64 -11.60
N GLN A 401 -0.54 28.00 -10.85
CA GLN A 401 0.83 28.48 -10.65
C GLN A 401 1.88 27.51 -11.22
N LEU A 402 1.60 26.20 -11.16
CA LEU A 402 2.55 25.14 -11.50
C LEU A 402 1.98 24.16 -12.53
N GLY A 403 2.85 23.38 -13.17
CA GLY A 403 2.46 22.25 -14.03
C GLY A 403 2.09 22.60 -15.48
N LYS A 404 2.25 23.86 -15.90
CA LYS A 404 2.10 24.29 -17.30
C LYS A 404 3.11 25.38 -17.66
N ILE A 405 3.41 25.50 -18.95
CA ILE A 405 4.09 26.69 -19.51
C ILE A 405 3.01 27.58 -20.11
N ALA A 406 2.48 28.50 -19.30
CA ALA A 406 1.42 29.42 -19.69
C ALA A 406 1.59 30.79 -19.01
N VAL A 407 0.99 31.83 -19.58
CA VAL A 407 1.08 33.19 -19.03
C VAL A 407 0.56 33.22 -17.59
N GLY A 408 1.33 33.84 -16.69
CA GLY A 408 1.03 33.95 -15.26
C GLY A 408 1.60 32.84 -14.39
N TYR A 409 1.97 31.69 -14.98
CA TYR A 409 2.57 30.56 -14.26
C TYR A 409 4.01 30.88 -13.81
N GLN A 410 4.48 30.20 -12.77
CA GLN A 410 5.88 30.29 -12.36
C GLN A 410 6.78 29.74 -13.46
N ALA A 411 7.94 30.38 -13.66
CA ALA A 411 8.96 29.94 -14.60
C ALA A 411 9.79 28.78 -14.02
N ASP A 412 9.08 27.73 -13.61
CA ASP A 412 9.62 26.44 -13.26
C ASP A 412 9.66 25.59 -14.53
N LEU A 413 10.86 25.36 -15.06
CA LEU A 413 11.05 24.76 -16.39
C LEU A 413 12.08 23.64 -16.36
N VAL A 414 11.85 22.59 -17.12
CA VAL A 414 12.84 21.55 -17.41
C VAL A 414 13.30 21.72 -18.85
N ILE A 415 14.61 21.91 -19.04
CA ILE A 415 15.23 21.97 -20.36
C ILE A 415 15.93 20.64 -20.62
N ALA A 416 15.58 20.03 -21.74
CA ALA A 416 16.14 18.76 -22.15
C ALA A 416 16.73 18.83 -23.56
N LYS A 417 17.82 18.11 -23.78
CA LYS A 417 18.32 17.81 -25.12
C LYS A 417 17.60 16.57 -25.63
N GLY A 418 16.81 16.72 -26.70
CA GLY A 418 15.90 15.68 -27.19
C GLY A 418 14.65 15.49 -26.32
N ASP A 419 13.75 14.60 -26.75
CA ASP A 419 12.50 14.32 -26.04
C ASP A 419 12.75 13.44 -24.82
N LEU A 420 12.42 13.95 -23.62
CA LEU A 420 12.61 13.23 -22.35
C LEU A 420 11.91 11.87 -22.30
N PHE A 421 10.78 11.74 -23.01
CA PHE A 421 9.97 10.53 -23.01
C PHE A 421 10.43 9.50 -24.07
N ALA A 422 11.45 9.83 -24.86
CA ALA A 422 12.17 8.90 -25.73
C ALA A 422 13.57 8.61 -25.15
N ASP A 423 14.59 9.31 -25.63
CA ASP A 423 16.00 9.14 -25.30
C ASP A 423 16.68 10.43 -24.80
N GLY A 424 15.91 11.51 -24.64
CA GLY A 424 16.41 12.82 -24.23
C GLY A 424 16.99 12.86 -22.82
N GLU A 425 17.70 13.94 -22.52
CA GLU A 425 18.35 14.13 -21.22
C GLU A 425 18.13 15.55 -20.69
N ILE A 426 17.92 15.66 -19.39
CA ILE A 426 17.80 16.96 -18.72
C ILE A 426 19.19 17.62 -18.71
N VAL A 427 19.26 18.84 -19.27
CA VAL A 427 20.49 19.65 -19.29
C VAL A 427 20.48 20.71 -18.19
N SER A 428 19.31 21.30 -17.92
CA SER A 428 19.11 22.20 -16.79
C SER A 428 17.66 22.22 -16.34
N THR A 429 17.47 22.55 -15.07
CA THR A 429 16.17 22.90 -14.49
C THR A 429 16.18 24.34 -14.07
N TRP A 430 15.06 25.02 -14.23
CA TRP A 430 14.87 26.39 -13.82
C TRP A 430 13.80 26.42 -12.73
N THR A 431 14.09 27.12 -11.64
CA THR A 431 13.13 27.36 -10.56
C THR A 431 12.91 28.86 -10.46
N ARG A 432 11.68 29.34 -10.69
CA ARG A 432 11.34 30.77 -10.75
C ARG A 432 12.30 31.58 -11.64
N GLY A 433 12.69 31.03 -12.79
CA GLY A 433 13.61 31.69 -13.72
C GLY A 433 15.07 31.75 -13.24
N GLN A 434 15.48 30.92 -12.29
CA GLN A 434 16.90 30.72 -11.94
C GLN A 434 17.39 29.35 -12.40
N GLU A 435 18.52 29.30 -13.10
CA GLU A 435 19.07 28.07 -13.68
C GLU A 435 19.85 27.26 -12.65
N GLN A 436 19.51 25.97 -12.55
CA GLN A 436 20.39 24.93 -12.06
C GLN A 436 20.88 24.12 -13.26
N GLN A 437 22.13 24.35 -13.67
CA GLN A 437 22.73 23.70 -14.84
C GLN A 437 23.43 22.39 -14.44
N PHE A 438 23.14 21.32 -15.16
CA PHE A 438 23.81 20.01 -15.02
C PHE A 438 24.74 19.72 -16.19
N LYS A 439 24.33 20.14 -17.38
CA LYS A 439 25.10 20.02 -18.63
C LYS A 439 25.00 21.34 -19.39
N PRO A 440 26.04 21.75 -20.12
CA PRO A 440 25.97 22.93 -20.96
C PRO A 440 24.92 22.74 -22.07
N LEU A 441 24.06 23.74 -22.31
CA LEU A 441 23.09 23.73 -23.42
C LEU A 441 23.78 23.55 -24.79
N LYS A 442 24.99 24.09 -24.93
CA LYS A 442 25.85 23.91 -26.11
C LYS A 442 27.21 23.38 -25.65
N PRO A 443 27.39 22.05 -25.52
CA PRO A 443 28.69 21.49 -25.16
C PRO A 443 29.72 21.86 -26.23
N VAL A 444 30.89 22.33 -25.79
CA VAL A 444 32.00 22.67 -26.67
C VAL A 444 32.80 21.40 -26.94
N GLU A 445 32.81 20.93 -28.19
CA GLU A 445 33.48 19.69 -28.60
C GLU A 445 34.92 19.93 -29.09
N PHE A 446 35.86 19.92 -28.15
CA PHE A 446 37.30 20.00 -28.47
C PHE A 446 37.85 18.72 -29.11
N ALA A 447 37.22 17.56 -28.92
CA ALA A 447 37.72 16.29 -29.47
C ALA A 447 37.83 16.34 -30.99
N GLY A 448 38.98 15.92 -31.53
CA GLY A 448 39.29 15.97 -32.95
C GLY A 448 40.78 16.17 -33.20
N THR A 449 41.15 16.17 -34.48
CA THR A 449 42.53 16.34 -34.92
C THR A 449 42.74 17.76 -35.44
N TYR A 450 43.80 18.41 -34.99
CA TYR A 450 44.16 19.78 -35.36
C TYR A 450 45.57 19.80 -35.96
N ALA A 451 45.73 20.44 -37.11
CA ALA A 451 47.05 20.67 -37.68
C ALA A 451 47.75 21.80 -36.93
N VAL A 452 48.95 21.54 -36.40
CA VAL A 452 49.74 22.51 -35.63
C VAL A 452 51.03 22.82 -36.38
N ASP A 453 51.35 24.11 -36.54
CA ASP A 453 52.67 24.56 -36.98
C ASP A 453 53.41 25.19 -35.79
N LEU A 454 54.55 24.61 -35.43
CA LEU A 454 55.44 25.06 -34.36
C LEU A 454 56.84 25.22 -34.92
N ALA A 455 57.30 26.47 -35.03
CA ALA A 455 58.63 26.84 -35.53
C ALA A 455 59.01 26.19 -36.88
N GLY A 456 58.05 26.04 -37.81
CA GLY A 456 58.26 25.46 -39.14
C GLY A 456 58.19 23.93 -39.21
N LYS A 457 57.81 23.27 -38.10
CA LYS A 457 57.51 21.82 -38.07
C LYS A 457 56.00 21.60 -38.06
N THR A 458 55.53 20.75 -38.96
CA THR A 458 54.13 20.30 -39.01
C THR A 458 53.90 19.17 -38.00
N LEU A 459 53.02 19.43 -37.02
CA LEU A 459 52.61 18.52 -35.95
C LEU A 459 51.10 18.28 -36.01
N SER A 460 50.63 17.22 -35.34
CA SER A 460 49.21 16.91 -35.20
C SER A 460 48.81 16.87 -33.73
N LEU A 461 47.83 17.68 -33.33
CA LEU A 461 47.22 17.64 -32.00
C LEU A 461 45.95 16.80 -32.09
N GLU A 462 45.94 15.65 -31.43
CA GLU A 462 44.77 14.77 -31.33
C GLU A 462 44.15 14.92 -29.94
N LEU A 463 42.93 15.42 -29.87
CA LEU A 463 42.14 15.53 -28.63
C LEU A 463 41.04 14.47 -28.63
N SER A 464 40.83 13.81 -27.49
CA SER A 464 39.82 12.77 -27.30
C SER A 464 39.14 12.89 -25.93
N GLY A 465 37.87 12.50 -25.83
CA GLY A 465 37.07 12.67 -24.62
C GLY A 465 36.41 14.05 -24.53
N SER A 466 35.83 14.37 -23.37
CA SER A 466 35.05 15.61 -23.16
C SER A 466 35.05 16.04 -21.70
N GLY A 467 34.98 17.34 -21.42
CA GLY A 467 34.91 17.88 -20.06
C GLY A 467 36.16 17.49 -19.26
N ASP A 468 35.97 17.04 -18.02
CA ASP A 468 37.06 16.64 -17.12
C ASP A 468 37.82 15.39 -17.58
N LYS A 469 37.28 14.66 -18.56
CA LYS A 469 37.92 13.48 -19.18
C LYS A 469 38.59 13.79 -20.51
N LEU A 470 38.69 15.07 -20.91
CA LEU A 470 39.39 15.46 -22.12
C LEU A 470 40.88 15.15 -21.97
N SER A 471 41.42 14.38 -22.90
CA SER A 471 42.84 14.05 -23.03
C SER A 471 43.30 14.35 -24.45
N GLY A 472 44.60 14.24 -24.68
CA GLY A 472 45.10 14.29 -26.04
C GLY A 472 46.58 14.02 -26.12
N LYS A 473 47.10 14.08 -27.33
CA LYS A 473 48.52 13.89 -27.63
C LYS A 473 48.95 14.80 -28.77
N LEU A 474 50.21 15.24 -28.71
CA LEU A 474 50.88 15.95 -29.79
C LEU A 474 51.79 14.97 -30.54
N LYS A 475 51.59 14.82 -31.84
CA LYS A 475 52.32 13.89 -32.71
C LYS A 475 53.23 14.59 -33.70
N GLN A 476 54.38 13.98 -33.92
CA GLN A 476 55.25 14.22 -35.07
C GLN A 476 55.55 12.88 -35.74
N ALA A 477 55.05 12.66 -36.96
CA ALA A 477 55.07 11.34 -37.60
C ALA A 477 54.51 10.23 -36.67
N ASP A 478 55.26 9.16 -36.39
CA ASP A 478 54.83 8.03 -35.54
C ASP A 478 55.13 8.21 -34.04
N LYS A 479 55.84 9.28 -33.66
CA LYS A 479 56.21 9.58 -32.26
C LYS A 479 55.26 10.60 -31.64
N HIS A 480 54.98 10.47 -30.35
CA HIS A 480 53.98 11.29 -29.67
C HIS A 480 54.32 11.60 -28.22
N SER A 481 53.79 12.72 -27.75
CA SER A 481 53.80 13.12 -26.36
C SER A 481 52.36 13.29 -25.87
N GLU A 482 52.05 12.67 -24.74
CA GLU A 482 50.76 12.85 -24.07
C GLU A 482 50.65 14.26 -23.49
N LEU A 483 49.46 14.85 -23.60
CA LEU A 483 49.15 16.11 -22.95
C LEU A 483 49.00 15.89 -21.43
N LYS A 484 49.54 16.83 -20.66
CA LYS A 484 49.43 16.88 -19.20
C LYS A 484 48.69 18.14 -18.79
N HIS A 485 48.10 18.13 -17.59
CA HIS A 485 47.33 19.27 -17.05
C HIS A 485 46.26 19.80 -18.04
N VAL A 486 45.60 18.91 -18.77
CA VAL A 486 44.51 19.29 -19.67
C VAL A 486 43.36 19.82 -18.83
N GLN A 487 43.00 21.08 -19.02
CA GLN A 487 41.87 21.71 -18.37
C GLN A 487 40.99 22.39 -19.42
N GLN A 488 39.72 22.04 -19.40
CA GLN A 488 38.69 22.65 -20.21
C GLN A 488 37.78 23.49 -19.31
N LYS A 489 37.51 24.74 -19.70
CA LYS A 489 36.50 25.58 -19.05
C LYS A 489 35.72 26.36 -20.10
N GLN A 490 34.45 26.01 -20.31
CA GLN A 490 33.60 26.57 -21.37
C GLN A 490 34.26 26.42 -22.75
N GLN A 491 34.54 27.53 -23.44
CA GLN A 491 35.23 27.57 -24.72
C GLN A 491 36.75 27.61 -24.58
N GLN A 492 37.31 27.64 -23.37
CA GLN A 492 38.77 27.66 -23.16
C GLN A 492 39.35 26.27 -22.94
N LEU A 493 40.54 26.05 -23.51
CA LEU A 493 41.37 24.86 -23.35
C LEU A 493 42.79 25.29 -22.98
N GLN A 494 43.33 24.64 -21.96
CA GLN A 494 44.74 24.74 -21.60
C GLN A 494 45.33 23.37 -21.34
N PHE A 495 46.60 23.20 -21.66
CA PHE A 495 47.36 21.98 -21.39
C PHE A 495 48.86 22.25 -21.48
N THR A 496 49.65 21.30 -20.98
CA THR A 496 51.09 21.27 -21.17
C THR A 496 51.53 20.00 -21.90
N VAL A 497 52.63 20.06 -22.64
CA VAL A 497 53.18 18.91 -23.35
C VAL A 497 54.69 18.96 -23.36
N ASP A 498 55.32 17.84 -23.03
CA ASP A 498 56.78 17.69 -23.11
C ASP A 498 57.17 17.32 -24.53
N LEU A 499 58.00 18.12 -25.19
CA LEU A 499 58.34 17.93 -26.60
C LEU A 499 59.35 16.80 -26.85
N ALA A 500 59.98 16.26 -25.80
CA ALA A 500 61.05 15.26 -25.92
C ALA A 500 60.55 13.93 -26.52
N ALA A 501 59.41 13.41 -26.05
CA ALA A 501 58.89 12.11 -26.50
C ALA A 501 58.33 12.14 -27.93
N ALA A 502 57.89 13.31 -28.42
CA ALA A 502 57.48 13.53 -29.80
C ALA A 502 58.64 13.90 -30.74
N GLU A 503 59.88 14.01 -30.25
CA GLU A 503 61.05 14.54 -30.99
C GLU A 503 60.82 15.93 -31.64
N ALA A 504 59.88 16.69 -31.07
CA ALA A 504 59.48 18.00 -31.55
C ALA A 504 60.41 19.11 -31.06
N GLY A 505 61.19 18.87 -30.01
CA GLY A 505 62.18 19.80 -29.44
C GLY A 505 62.56 19.42 -28.01
N THR A 506 63.24 20.32 -27.30
CA THR A 506 63.61 20.15 -25.88
C THR A 506 62.84 21.13 -25.00
N GLY A 507 62.18 20.64 -23.94
CA GLY A 507 61.43 21.46 -22.97
C GLY A 507 59.91 21.24 -23.00
N VAL A 508 59.21 21.92 -22.09
CA VAL A 508 57.75 21.83 -21.94
C VAL A 508 57.07 23.01 -22.62
N LEU A 509 56.12 22.70 -23.50
CA LEU A 509 55.26 23.67 -24.17
C LEU A 509 53.95 23.84 -23.40
N GLN A 510 53.45 25.06 -23.27
CA GLN A 510 52.14 25.33 -22.67
C GLN A 510 51.19 25.93 -23.70
N PHE A 511 49.96 25.48 -23.72
CA PHE A 511 48.90 26.01 -24.58
C PHE A 511 47.82 26.69 -23.76
N GLN A 512 47.32 27.81 -24.27
CA GLN A 512 46.05 28.38 -23.83
C GLN A 512 45.31 28.91 -25.06
N GLY A 513 44.07 28.47 -25.26
CA GLY A 513 43.25 28.92 -26.39
C GLY A 513 41.76 28.75 -26.16
N ALA A 514 40.97 29.24 -27.12
CA ALA A 514 39.53 29.11 -27.15
C ALA A 514 39.05 28.54 -28.50
N LEU A 515 38.03 27.67 -28.44
CA LEU A 515 37.37 27.10 -29.61
C LEU A 515 36.14 27.93 -29.98
N ASP A 516 36.11 28.40 -31.22
CA ASP A 516 34.93 29.02 -31.85
C ASP A 516 34.61 28.30 -33.16
N GLY A 517 33.44 27.66 -33.22
CA GLY A 517 33.10 26.73 -34.30
C GLY A 517 34.13 25.61 -34.45
N ASN A 518 34.83 25.59 -35.59
CA ASN A 518 35.89 24.62 -35.91
C ASN A 518 37.32 25.19 -35.75
N LEU A 519 37.47 26.39 -35.20
CA LEU A 519 38.75 27.10 -35.08
C LEU A 519 39.16 27.21 -33.61
N LEU A 520 40.24 26.52 -33.25
CA LEU A 520 40.89 26.61 -31.95
C LEU A 520 41.98 27.68 -32.02
N SER A 521 41.67 28.86 -31.52
CA SER A 521 42.57 30.03 -31.53
C SER A 521 43.22 30.22 -30.17
N GLY A 522 44.52 30.48 -30.11
CA GLY A 522 45.22 30.55 -28.83
C GLY A 522 46.66 31.02 -28.93
N GLN A 523 47.43 30.71 -27.90
CA GLN A 523 48.86 30.99 -27.83
C GLN A 523 49.62 29.82 -27.19
N TRP A 524 50.80 29.57 -27.73
CA TRP A 524 51.81 28.72 -27.14
C TRP A 524 52.77 29.56 -26.31
N LEU A 525 53.13 29.10 -25.11
CA LEU A 525 54.30 29.58 -24.39
C LEU A 525 55.45 28.59 -24.67
N LEU A 526 56.49 29.09 -25.35
CA LEU A 526 57.67 28.31 -25.71
C LEU A 526 58.60 28.15 -24.49
N PRO A 527 59.47 27.12 -24.47
CA PRO A 527 60.48 26.96 -23.40
C PRO A 527 61.41 28.16 -23.24
N SER A 528 61.55 29.01 -24.26
CA SER A 528 62.32 30.27 -24.23
C SER A 528 61.62 31.41 -23.48
N GLY A 529 60.37 31.22 -23.04
CA GLY A 529 59.54 32.25 -22.40
C GLY A 529 58.81 33.17 -23.39
N GLN A 530 59.01 33.01 -24.70
CA GLN A 530 58.28 33.76 -25.72
C GLN A 530 56.89 33.14 -26.01
N THR A 531 55.90 33.99 -26.29
CA THR A 531 54.56 33.55 -26.69
C THR A 531 54.38 33.59 -28.21
N GLN A 532 53.75 32.56 -28.77
CA GLN A 532 53.42 32.46 -30.19
C GLN A 532 51.90 32.28 -30.36
N LYS A 533 51.23 33.22 -31.04
CA LYS A 533 49.81 33.09 -31.37
C LYS A 533 49.60 32.00 -32.44
N VAL A 534 48.51 31.26 -32.32
CA VAL A 534 48.17 30.17 -33.22
C VAL A 534 46.67 30.13 -33.50
N MET A 535 46.31 29.67 -34.69
CA MET A 535 44.95 29.38 -35.08
C MET A 535 44.94 28.00 -35.71
N LEU A 536 44.31 27.05 -35.03
CA LEU A 536 44.27 25.65 -35.41
C LEU A 536 42.88 25.34 -35.97
N SER A 537 42.81 24.83 -37.19
CA SER A 537 41.54 24.34 -37.74
C SER A 537 41.37 22.86 -37.40
N LYS A 538 40.17 22.50 -36.93
CA LYS A 538 39.78 21.11 -36.76
C LYS A 538 39.71 20.46 -38.15
N GLN A 539 40.53 19.45 -38.39
CA GLN A 539 40.52 18.74 -39.66
C GLN A 539 39.18 18.03 -39.84
N ALA A 540 38.64 18.07 -41.07
CA ALA A 540 37.46 17.30 -41.42
C ALA A 540 37.79 15.81 -41.28
N THR A 541 37.21 15.16 -40.28
CA THR A 541 37.28 13.71 -40.15
C THR A 541 36.53 13.09 -41.32
N THR A 542 37.23 12.50 -42.29
CA THR A 542 36.64 11.37 -43.02
C THR A 542 36.29 10.34 -41.97
N ALA A 543 35.00 10.05 -41.81
CA ALA A 543 34.51 9.04 -40.89
C ALA A 543 35.16 7.69 -41.25
N LYS A 544 36.34 7.41 -40.67
CA LYS A 544 36.71 6.04 -40.36
C LYS A 544 35.69 5.63 -39.33
N ALA A 545 34.89 4.63 -39.68
CA ALA A 545 34.07 3.89 -38.76
C ALA A 545 34.86 3.76 -37.47
N GLU A 546 34.38 4.40 -36.40
CA GLU A 546 34.77 3.98 -35.07
C GLU A 546 34.49 2.48 -35.08
N ASP A 547 35.56 1.70 -34.94
CA ASP A 547 35.45 0.37 -34.37
C ASP A 547 34.77 0.60 -33.02
N SER A 548 33.45 0.55 -33.07
CA SER A 548 32.64 0.32 -31.90
C SER A 548 33.20 -0.98 -31.35
N LYS A 549 34.06 -0.88 -30.33
CA LYS A 549 33.94 -1.76 -29.18
C LYS A 549 32.58 -1.48 -28.51
N ASN A 550 31.50 -1.63 -29.28
CA ASN A 550 30.35 -2.39 -28.84
C ASN A 550 30.91 -3.81 -28.59
N GLY A 551 31.59 -3.99 -27.46
CA GLY A 551 31.38 -5.26 -26.77
C GLY A 551 29.87 -5.30 -26.60
N ASP A 552 29.23 -6.22 -27.33
CA ASP A 552 27.78 -6.37 -27.43
C ASP A 552 27.11 -5.95 -26.11
N LYS A 553 26.65 -4.69 -26.04
CA LYS A 553 25.52 -4.39 -25.21
C LYS A 553 24.40 -5.06 -25.95
N LYS A 554 24.23 -6.37 -25.72
CA LYS A 554 22.96 -7.05 -25.96
C LYS A 554 21.93 -6.05 -25.50
N ALA A 555 21.16 -5.50 -26.44
CA ALA A 555 19.99 -4.72 -26.09
C ALA A 555 19.27 -5.53 -25.02
N ASP A 556 18.85 -4.88 -23.94
CA ASP A 556 18.03 -5.50 -22.90
C ASP A 556 16.71 -5.92 -23.55
N VAL A 557 16.73 -7.01 -24.32
CA VAL A 557 15.55 -7.65 -24.91
C VAL A 557 15.05 -8.58 -23.82
N VAL A 558 14.53 -7.97 -22.75
CA VAL A 558 13.50 -8.64 -21.98
C VAL A 558 12.35 -8.79 -22.98
N ASP A 559 11.99 -10.04 -23.30
CA ASP A 559 10.89 -10.30 -24.21
C ASP A 559 9.62 -9.63 -23.68
N THR A 560 9.24 -8.51 -24.30
CA THR A 560 8.04 -7.74 -23.95
C THR A 560 6.77 -8.42 -24.42
N LYS A 561 6.86 -9.52 -25.19
CA LYS A 561 5.70 -10.26 -25.70
C LYS A 561 5.12 -11.22 -24.66
N LEU A 562 5.95 -11.82 -23.80
CA LEU A 562 5.45 -12.69 -22.73
C LEU A 562 4.93 -11.84 -21.57
N VAL A 563 3.63 -11.63 -21.52
CA VAL A 563 2.93 -11.05 -20.36
C VAL A 563 2.30 -12.18 -19.56
N SER A 564 2.62 -12.24 -18.27
CA SER A 564 2.10 -13.29 -17.38
C SER A 564 0.58 -13.23 -17.24
N MET A 565 -0.02 -14.36 -16.90
CA MET A 565 -1.46 -14.45 -16.69
C MET A 565 -1.87 -13.61 -15.48
N LEU A 566 -2.84 -12.71 -15.67
CA LEU A 566 -3.49 -12.05 -14.55
C LEU A 566 -4.57 -12.97 -14.00
N THR A 567 -4.38 -13.43 -12.76
CA THR A 567 -5.36 -14.25 -12.03
C THR A 567 -5.80 -13.56 -10.75
N PHE A 568 -6.86 -14.09 -10.13
CA PHE A 568 -7.40 -13.61 -8.87
C PHE A 568 -7.57 -14.80 -7.92
N PRO A 569 -6.86 -14.81 -6.77
CA PRO A 569 -5.74 -13.90 -6.48
C PRO A 569 -4.60 -14.06 -7.50
N ASN A 570 -3.70 -13.08 -7.59
CA ASN A 570 -2.62 -13.08 -8.58
C ASN A 570 -1.42 -13.95 -8.14
N ARG A 571 -1.70 -15.19 -7.75
CA ARG A 571 -0.74 -16.20 -7.30
C ARG A 571 -1.08 -17.58 -7.89
N ALA A 572 -0.31 -18.60 -7.52
CA ALA A 572 -0.60 -19.98 -7.90
C ALA A 572 -2.04 -20.37 -7.51
N PHE A 573 -2.68 -21.18 -8.35
CA PHE A 573 -4.09 -21.60 -8.22
C PHE A 573 -5.14 -20.48 -8.29
N GLY A 574 -4.75 -19.24 -8.62
CA GLY A 574 -5.69 -18.16 -8.92
C GLY A 574 -6.45 -18.41 -10.22
N THR A 575 -7.64 -17.80 -10.35
CA THR A 575 -8.51 -17.97 -11.54
C THR A 575 -8.71 -16.64 -12.29
N GLN A 576 -9.04 -16.68 -13.58
CA GLN A 576 -9.51 -15.49 -14.30
C GLN A 576 -10.99 -15.27 -13.92
N LEU A 577 -11.29 -14.24 -13.10
CA LEU A 577 -12.63 -13.99 -12.52
C LEU A 577 -13.74 -14.05 -13.57
N THR A 578 -14.47 -15.16 -13.63
CA THR A 578 -15.59 -15.34 -14.59
C THR A 578 -16.66 -16.34 -14.16
N GLN A 579 -16.61 -16.93 -12.96
CA GLN A 579 -17.66 -17.89 -12.58
C GLN A 579 -18.86 -17.17 -11.95
N GLY A 580 -19.84 -16.84 -12.78
CA GLY A 580 -21.20 -16.57 -12.29
C GLY A 580 -21.85 -17.83 -11.73
N ARG A 581 -23.02 -17.68 -11.10
CA ARG A 581 -23.83 -18.81 -10.62
C ARG A 581 -24.11 -19.78 -11.76
N GLN A 582 -24.02 -21.07 -11.48
CA GLN A 582 -24.27 -22.13 -12.45
C GLN A 582 -25.54 -22.88 -12.04
N ASN A 583 -26.37 -23.16 -13.05
CA ASN A 583 -27.53 -24.01 -12.89
C ASN A 583 -27.12 -25.45 -13.20
N ALA A 584 -27.40 -26.36 -12.27
CA ALA A 584 -26.92 -27.73 -12.34
C ALA A 584 -28.00 -28.73 -11.94
N HIS A 585 -27.92 -29.93 -12.48
CA HIS A 585 -28.68 -31.09 -12.09
C HIS A 585 -27.70 -32.17 -11.65
N ILE A 586 -27.63 -32.42 -10.35
CA ILE A 586 -26.82 -33.48 -9.75
C ILE A 586 -27.71 -34.73 -9.73
N LYS A 587 -27.32 -35.77 -10.46
CA LYS A 587 -28.12 -36.98 -10.63
C LYS A 587 -27.64 -38.13 -9.77
N ASN A 588 -28.59 -38.87 -9.19
CA ASN A 588 -28.35 -40.18 -8.59
C ASN A 588 -27.28 -40.20 -7.48
N ALA A 589 -27.23 -39.17 -6.65
CA ALA A 589 -26.31 -39.09 -5.51
C ALA A 589 -26.89 -39.79 -4.26
N THR A 590 -26.02 -40.17 -3.33
CA THR A 590 -26.43 -40.34 -1.93
C THR A 590 -26.38 -38.99 -1.23
N VAL A 591 -27.54 -38.40 -0.92
CA VAL A 591 -27.66 -37.06 -0.36
C VAL A 591 -27.79 -37.11 1.16
N TRP A 592 -26.87 -36.46 1.85
CA TRP A 592 -26.90 -36.24 3.30
C TRP A 592 -27.45 -34.84 3.56
N THR A 593 -28.72 -34.77 3.96
CA THR A 593 -29.44 -33.50 3.98
C THR A 593 -29.04 -32.58 5.12
N SER A 594 -28.53 -33.11 6.24
CA SER A 594 -28.38 -32.39 7.52
C SER A 594 -29.68 -31.69 7.96
N ASP A 595 -30.80 -32.30 7.60
CA ASP A 595 -32.17 -31.89 7.94
C ASP A 595 -32.96 -33.15 8.32
N LYS A 596 -34.24 -33.00 8.67
CA LYS A 596 -35.15 -34.08 9.10
C LYS A 596 -35.27 -35.21 8.07
N ALA A 597 -34.99 -34.95 6.80
CA ALA A 597 -35.00 -35.95 5.74
C ALA A 597 -33.85 -36.97 5.84
N GLY A 598 -32.80 -36.68 6.62
CA GLY A 598 -31.69 -37.61 6.87
C GLY A 598 -30.87 -37.92 5.61
N LYS A 599 -30.65 -39.22 5.37
CA LYS A 599 -29.89 -39.75 4.23
C LYS A 599 -30.87 -40.22 3.14
N LEU A 600 -30.74 -39.69 1.93
CA LEU A 600 -31.53 -40.07 0.75
C LEU A 600 -30.63 -40.76 -0.28
N GLU A 601 -31.04 -41.92 -0.78
CA GLU A 601 -30.29 -42.67 -1.79
C GLU A 601 -30.87 -42.43 -3.19
N ASN A 602 -30.05 -42.59 -4.23
CA ASN A 602 -30.45 -42.45 -5.64
C ASN A 602 -31.21 -41.15 -5.95
N THR A 603 -30.79 -40.05 -5.32
CA THR A 603 -31.53 -38.79 -5.29
C THR A 603 -30.91 -37.77 -6.24
N ASP A 604 -31.79 -37.05 -6.94
CA ASP A 604 -31.48 -35.92 -7.80
C ASP A 604 -31.63 -34.59 -7.04
N VAL A 605 -30.73 -33.64 -7.32
CA VAL A 605 -30.75 -32.28 -6.77
C VAL A 605 -30.60 -31.25 -7.89
N ILE A 606 -31.57 -30.34 -7.99
CA ILE A 606 -31.54 -29.22 -8.95
C ILE A 606 -31.05 -27.95 -8.26
N ILE A 607 -30.01 -27.35 -8.83
CA ILE A 607 -29.48 -26.04 -8.44
C ILE A 607 -29.97 -24.98 -9.42
N LYS A 608 -30.63 -23.94 -8.90
CA LYS A 608 -31.14 -22.82 -9.68
C LYS A 608 -30.79 -21.50 -9.01
N ASP A 609 -30.14 -20.61 -9.75
CA ASP A 609 -29.85 -19.23 -9.35
C ASP A 609 -29.17 -19.13 -7.97
N GLY A 610 -28.31 -20.10 -7.65
CA GLY A 610 -27.58 -20.17 -6.38
C GLY A 610 -28.31 -20.88 -5.24
N LYS A 611 -29.42 -21.58 -5.50
CA LYS A 611 -30.25 -22.25 -4.48
C LYS A 611 -30.57 -23.70 -4.84
N PHE A 612 -30.85 -24.51 -3.83
CA PHE A 612 -31.49 -25.81 -4.01
C PHE A 612 -32.94 -25.60 -4.43
N SER A 613 -33.29 -25.96 -5.67
CA SER A 613 -34.63 -25.75 -6.25
C SER A 613 -35.55 -26.95 -6.02
N ASN A 614 -35.03 -28.15 -6.27
CA ASN A 614 -35.80 -29.39 -6.19
C ASN A 614 -34.90 -30.52 -5.70
N ILE A 615 -35.42 -31.35 -4.81
CA ILE A 615 -34.76 -32.55 -4.28
C ILE A 615 -35.73 -33.72 -4.40
N GLY A 616 -35.35 -34.80 -5.07
CA GLY A 616 -36.22 -35.96 -5.25
C GLY A 616 -35.65 -36.98 -6.21
N GLU A 617 -36.41 -38.00 -6.56
CA GLU A 617 -35.98 -39.03 -7.51
C GLU A 617 -36.45 -38.72 -8.93
N ASN A 618 -35.66 -39.11 -9.94
CA ASN A 618 -36.02 -39.06 -11.36
C ASN A 618 -36.49 -37.68 -11.83
N LEU A 619 -35.79 -36.62 -11.41
CA LEU A 619 -36.14 -35.26 -11.80
C LEU A 619 -35.83 -35.03 -13.28
N SER A 620 -36.67 -34.23 -13.96
CA SER A 620 -36.40 -33.83 -15.34
C SER A 620 -35.35 -32.71 -15.36
N THR A 621 -34.26 -32.89 -16.11
CA THR A 621 -33.24 -31.84 -16.29
C THR A 621 -33.86 -30.61 -16.99
N PRO A 622 -33.87 -29.43 -16.35
CA PRO A 622 -34.31 -28.22 -17.04
C PRO A 622 -33.36 -27.84 -18.18
N SER A 623 -33.90 -27.20 -19.22
CA SER A 623 -33.11 -26.81 -20.40
C SER A 623 -31.93 -25.90 -20.01
N GLY A 624 -30.75 -26.19 -20.54
CA GLY A 624 -29.52 -25.41 -20.32
C GLY A 624 -28.81 -25.67 -18.98
N TYR A 625 -29.29 -26.61 -18.16
CA TYR A 625 -28.64 -26.96 -16.90
C TYR A 625 -27.49 -27.93 -17.16
N GLN A 626 -26.38 -27.75 -16.45
CA GLN A 626 -25.28 -28.70 -16.46
C GLN A 626 -25.72 -29.98 -15.74
N VAL A 627 -25.61 -31.14 -16.40
CA VAL A 627 -25.85 -32.43 -15.76
C VAL A 627 -24.55 -32.94 -15.15
N ILE A 628 -24.60 -33.33 -13.88
CA ILE A 628 -23.51 -33.97 -13.14
C ILE A 628 -24.01 -35.35 -12.72
N ASP A 629 -23.44 -36.41 -13.29
CA ASP A 629 -23.71 -37.78 -12.84
C ASP A 629 -22.94 -38.04 -11.55
N ALA A 630 -23.68 -38.22 -10.45
CA ALA A 630 -23.16 -38.48 -9.13
C ALA A 630 -23.45 -39.93 -8.68
N THR A 631 -23.67 -40.84 -9.64
CA THR A 631 -23.82 -42.28 -9.35
C THR A 631 -22.64 -42.80 -8.53
N GLY A 632 -22.94 -43.38 -7.37
CA GLY A 632 -21.92 -43.88 -6.43
C GLY A 632 -21.19 -42.81 -5.62
N MET A 633 -21.53 -41.53 -5.80
CA MET A 633 -20.97 -40.40 -5.05
C MET A 633 -21.91 -39.96 -3.92
N HIS A 634 -21.38 -39.16 -2.99
CA HIS A 634 -22.13 -38.61 -1.87
C HIS A 634 -22.21 -37.08 -1.94
N LEU A 635 -23.37 -36.52 -1.65
CA LEU A 635 -23.60 -35.09 -1.62
C LEU A 635 -23.89 -34.65 -0.18
N THR A 636 -23.13 -33.70 0.35
CA THR A 636 -23.37 -33.10 1.69
C THR A 636 -23.57 -31.60 1.57
N ALA A 637 -24.19 -30.97 2.56
CA ALA A 637 -24.04 -29.53 2.74
C ALA A 637 -22.55 -29.16 2.88
N GLY A 638 -22.20 -27.92 2.53
CA GLY A 638 -20.86 -27.37 2.73
C GLY A 638 -20.44 -27.44 4.19
N ILE A 639 -19.18 -27.82 4.45
CA ILE A 639 -18.63 -27.84 5.80
C ILE A 639 -18.49 -26.41 6.32
N ILE A 640 -18.86 -26.20 7.59
CA ILE A 640 -18.80 -24.91 8.26
C ILE A 640 -17.88 -25.03 9.48
N ASP A 641 -16.83 -24.21 9.51
CA ASP A 641 -15.87 -24.13 10.61
C ASP A 641 -16.25 -23.00 11.57
N GLU A 642 -16.64 -23.34 12.81
CA GLU A 642 -17.09 -22.36 13.80
C GLU A 642 -15.93 -21.53 14.38
N HIS A 643 -14.69 -22.01 14.27
CA HIS A 643 -13.54 -21.30 14.81
C HIS A 643 -12.31 -21.50 13.93
N SER A 644 -11.86 -20.41 13.31
CA SER A 644 -10.68 -20.40 12.46
C SER A 644 -9.90 -19.08 12.54
N HIS A 645 -8.62 -19.15 12.15
CA HIS A 645 -7.71 -18.01 12.05
C HIS A 645 -7.14 -17.84 10.63
N ILE A 646 -7.65 -18.58 9.64
CA ILE A 646 -7.26 -18.41 8.23
C ILE A 646 -7.71 -17.04 7.71
N ALA A 647 -7.07 -16.57 6.64
CA ALA A 647 -7.43 -15.34 5.93
C ALA A 647 -7.48 -14.08 6.80
N ILE A 648 -6.81 -14.08 7.96
CA ILE A 648 -6.55 -12.90 8.78
C ILE A 648 -5.16 -12.36 8.40
N GLU A 649 -5.07 -11.08 8.06
CA GLU A 649 -3.84 -10.41 7.64
C GLU A 649 -3.15 -9.71 8.82
N ALA A 650 -1.82 -9.82 8.89
CA ALA A 650 -1.01 -9.13 9.90
C ALA A 650 -1.41 -9.45 11.37
N GLY A 651 -1.67 -10.73 11.64
CA GLY A 651 -1.86 -11.32 12.97
C GLY A 651 -3.30 -11.37 13.48
N VAL A 652 -3.52 -12.23 14.47
CA VAL A 652 -4.87 -12.61 14.95
C VAL A 652 -5.37 -11.71 16.08
N ASN A 653 -4.46 -11.22 16.93
CA ASN A 653 -4.80 -10.48 18.13
C ASN A 653 -4.26 -9.04 18.14
N GLU A 654 -5.10 -8.12 18.60
CA GLU A 654 -4.66 -6.91 19.30
C GLU A 654 -4.51 -7.22 20.80
N GLY A 655 -3.34 -7.74 21.20
CA GLY A 655 -3.08 -8.26 22.54
C GLY A 655 -2.66 -7.22 23.60
N THR A 656 -2.61 -5.93 23.25
CA THR A 656 -1.98 -4.90 24.11
C THR A 656 -2.91 -4.33 25.20
N ASP A 657 -4.21 -4.60 25.12
CA ASP A 657 -5.20 -4.24 26.14
C ASP A 657 -6.05 -5.47 26.50
N ALA A 658 -6.70 -5.52 27.66
CA ALA A 658 -7.54 -6.64 28.07
C ALA A 658 -8.94 -6.61 27.46
N VAL A 659 -9.38 -5.44 27.00
CA VAL A 659 -10.66 -5.25 26.32
C VAL A 659 -10.39 -4.54 25.00
N THR A 660 -10.53 -5.25 23.89
CA THR A 660 -10.29 -4.72 22.53
C THR A 660 -11.50 -4.88 21.62
N SER A 661 -12.72 -4.75 22.17
CA SER A 661 -13.98 -4.95 21.45
C SER A 661 -14.23 -3.99 20.28
N GLU A 662 -13.43 -2.93 20.15
CA GLU A 662 -13.43 -2.00 19.02
C GLU A 662 -12.79 -2.56 17.73
N VAL A 663 -11.87 -3.51 17.84
CA VAL A 663 -11.16 -4.05 16.66
C VAL A 663 -12.02 -5.09 15.95
N GLN A 664 -11.84 -5.23 14.63
CA GLN A 664 -12.69 -6.07 13.79
C GLN A 664 -11.85 -6.94 12.87
N ILE A 665 -12.07 -8.26 12.92
CA ILE A 665 -11.44 -9.18 11.95
C ILE A 665 -11.90 -8.87 10.52
N GLY A 666 -13.13 -8.40 10.35
CA GLY A 666 -13.66 -7.96 9.06
C GLY A 666 -12.91 -6.79 8.41
N ASP A 667 -12.11 -6.04 9.20
CA ASP A 667 -11.23 -5.00 8.68
C ASP A 667 -9.93 -5.59 8.10
N VAL A 668 -9.51 -6.80 8.47
CA VAL A 668 -8.18 -7.37 8.15
C VAL A 668 -8.24 -8.69 7.39
N LEU A 669 -9.21 -8.84 6.48
CA LEU A 669 -9.34 -10.04 5.66
C LEU A 669 -8.30 -10.12 4.51
N ASN A 670 -7.61 -11.25 4.39
CA ASN A 670 -6.73 -11.62 3.30
C ASN A 670 -7.41 -12.61 2.33
N PRO A 671 -8.01 -12.15 1.21
CA PRO A 671 -8.63 -13.03 0.22
C PRO A 671 -7.63 -13.81 -0.64
N GLU A 672 -6.34 -13.61 -0.43
CA GLU A 672 -5.26 -14.27 -1.16
C GLU A 672 -4.58 -15.38 -0.31
N ASP A 673 -5.09 -15.66 0.90
CA ASP A 673 -4.61 -16.77 1.73
C ASP A 673 -4.93 -18.12 1.07
N ILE A 674 -3.88 -18.86 0.71
CA ILE A 674 -3.97 -20.17 0.07
C ILE A 674 -4.77 -21.19 0.89
N ASN A 675 -4.91 -21.00 2.20
CA ASN A 675 -5.70 -21.86 3.05
C ASN A 675 -7.20 -21.78 2.75
N ILE A 676 -7.69 -20.70 2.12
CA ILE A 676 -9.05 -20.65 1.54
C ILE A 676 -9.21 -21.72 0.46
N TYR A 677 -8.26 -21.81 -0.48
CA TYR A 677 -8.27 -22.81 -1.55
C TYR A 677 -8.14 -24.23 -1.01
N ARG A 678 -7.28 -24.43 0.00
CA ARG A 678 -7.11 -25.73 0.67
C ARG A 678 -8.35 -26.16 1.46
N GLY A 679 -9.02 -25.23 2.13
CA GLY A 679 -10.30 -25.46 2.81
C GLY A 679 -11.38 -25.90 1.83
N LEU A 680 -11.49 -25.23 0.68
CA LEU A 680 -12.38 -25.64 -0.41
C LEU A 680 -12.08 -27.06 -0.91
N ALA A 681 -10.81 -27.41 -1.08
CA ALA A 681 -10.39 -28.77 -1.48
C ALA A 681 -10.71 -29.84 -0.40
N GLY A 682 -10.90 -29.41 0.86
CA GLY A 682 -11.40 -30.23 1.96
C GLY A 682 -12.91 -30.19 2.16
N GLY A 683 -13.67 -29.47 1.32
CA GLY A 683 -15.14 -29.35 1.41
C GLY A 683 -15.65 -28.23 2.33
N THR A 684 -14.77 -27.43 2.91
CA THR A 684 -15.14 -26.27 3.75
C THR A 684 -15.61 -25.11 2.88
N THR A 685 -16.79 -24.57 3.19
CA THR A 685 -17.40 -23.48 2.43
C THR A 685 -17.51 -22.19 3.23
N THR A 686 -17.62 -22.28 4.55
CA THR A 686 -17.84 -21.14 5.45
C THR A 686 -16.97 -21.30 6.70
N ALA A 687 -16.43 -20.18 7.20
CA ALA A 687 -15.67 -20.15 8.44
C ALA A 687 -16.01 -18.88 9.23
N GLN A 688 -16.08 -18.98 10.55
CA GLN A 688 -15.99 -17.82 11.43
C GLN A 688 -14.52 -17.53 11.73
N LEU A 689 -14.10 -16.32 11.40
CA LEU A 689 -12.78 -15.79 11.75
C LEU A 689 -12.90 -14.92 12.97
N LEU A 690 -11.98 -15.05 13.90
CA LEU A 690 -12.08 -14.40 15.19
C LEU A 690 -10.70 -14.10 15.78
N HIS A 691 -10.68 -13.21 16.76
CA HIS A 691 -9.53 -13.05 17.64
C HIS A 691 -9.11 -14.39 18.24
N GLY A 692 -7.86 -14.46 18.63
CA GLY A 692 -7.30 -15.57 19.37
C GLY A 692 -7.73 -15.57 20.83
N SER A 693 -6.81 -15.84 21.75
CA SER A 693 -7.08 -15.92 23.19
C SER A 693 -6.21 -14.99 24.05
N ALA A 694 -5.74 -13.88 23.47
CA ALA A 694 -4.89 -12.90 24.17
C ALA A 694 -5.65 -11.98 25.16
N ASN A 695 -6.96 -11.83 25.01
CA ASN A 695 -7.78 -10.83 25.73
C ASN A 695 -9.01 -11.48 26.40
N PRO A 696 -9.37 -11.12 27.65
CA PRO A 696 -10.68 -11.45 28.23
C PRO A 696 -11.86 -11.11 27.32
N ILE A 697 -11.86 -9.91 26.74
CA ILE A 697 -12.76 -9.47 25.69
C ILE A 697 -11.89 -9.10 24.49
N GLY A 698 -11.88 -9.95 23.47
CA GLY A 698 -11.16 -9.71 22.23
C GLY A 698 -11.95 -8.86 21.23
N GLY A 699 -11.59 -9.00 19.96
CA GLY A 699 -12.19 -8.28 18.84
C GLY A 699 -13.45 -8.92 18.27
N GLN A 700 -14.13 -8.14 17.44
CA GLN A 700 -15.32 -8.55 16.68
C GLN A 700 -14.94 -9.59 15.63
N ALA A 701 -15.70 -10.69 15.61
CA ALA A 701 -15.50 -11.80 14.69
C ALA A 701 -16.18 -11.52 13.33
N GLN A 702 -15.73 -12.22 12.29
CA GLN A 702 -16.25 -12.10 10.93
C GLN A 702 -16.49 -13.48 10.34
N ILE A 703 -17.75 -13.78 10.01
CA ILE A 703 -18.10 -14.97 9.25
C ILE A 703 -17.81 -14.69 7.77
N ILE A 704 -17.08 -15.59 7.11
CA ILE A 704 -16.73 -15.51 5.69
C ILE A 704 -17.22 -16.76 4.94
N GLN A 705 -17.48 -16.58 3.65
CA GLN A 705 -17.56 -17.70 2.71
C GLN A 705 -16.24 -17.82 1.95
N LEU A 706 -15.74 -19.03 1.78
CA LEU A 706 -14.41 -19.32 1.21
C LEU A 706 -14.34 -19.10 -0.31
N ARG A 707 -14.68 -17.89 -0.76
CA ARG A 707 -14.80 -17.50 -2.16
C ARG A 707 -13.44 -17.11 -2.74
N TRP A 708 -12.63 -18.10 -3.12
CA TRP A 708 -11.29 -17.87 -3.68
C TRP A 708 -11.29 -16.91 -4.89
N GLY A 709 -10.52 -15.82 -4.80
CA GLY A 709 -10.34 -14.82 -5.86
C GLY A 709 -11.14 -13.53 -5.74
N VAL A 710 -12.11 -13.46 -4.83
CA VAL A 710 -12.93 -12.25 -4.64
C VAL A 710 -12.19 -11.17 -3.84
N THR A 711 -12.78 -9.98 -3.67
CA THR A 711 -12.23 -8.90 -2.82
C THR A 711 -12.45 -9.18 -1.33
N PRO A 712 -11.75 -8.50 -0.39
CA PRO A 712 -11.97 -8.68 1.05
C PRO A 712 -13.45 -8.51 1.46
N GLU A 713 -14.13 -7.52 0.90
CA GLU A 713 -15.56 -7.27 1.18
C GLU A 713 -16.48 -8.36 0.64
N GLN A 714 -16.12 -9.02 -0.46
CA GLN A 714 -16.90 -10.10 -1.06
C GLN A 714 -16.74 -11.45 -0.34
N LEU A 715 -15.70 -11.62 0.49
CA LEU A 715 -15.55 -12.77 1.38
C LEU A 715 -16.56 -12.76 2.52
N LYS A 716 -16.93 -11.58 3.02
CA LYS A 716 -17.85 -11.44 4.15
C LYS A 716 -19.19 -12.11 3.85
N PHE A 717 -19.68 -12.92 4.78
CA PHE A 717 -21.05 -13.41 4.71
C PHE A 717 -21.99 -12.29 5.16
N LYS A 718 -22.49 -11.52 4.19
CA LYS A 718 -23.30 -10.30 4.44
C LYS A 718 -24.55 -10.50 5.30
N ASP A 719 -25.19 -11.66 5.19
CA ASP A 719 -26.40 -11.98 5.95
C ASP A 719 -26.10 -12.54 7.35
N ALA A 720 -24.82 -12.77 7.68
CA ALA A 720 -24.43 -13.29 8.97
C ALA A 720 -24.48 -12.20 10.04
N PRO A 721 -25.07 -12.47 11.21
CA PRO A 721 -25.11 -11.49 12.29
C PRO A 721 -23.72 -11.27 12.89
N PRO A 722 -23.48 -10.10 13.51
CA PRO A 722 -22.18 -9.80 14.09
C PRO A 722 -21.92 -10.65 15.36
N SER A 723 -20.67 -11.10 15.50
CA SER A 723 -20.21 -11.84 16.67
C SER A 723 -18.94 -11.21 17.27
N ILE A 724 -18.52 -11.69 18.44
CA ILE A 724 -17.34 -11.21 19.17
C ILE A 724 -16.70 -12.34 19.97
N LYS A 725 -15.36 -12.31 20.04
CA LYS A 725 -14.58 -13.29 20.78
C LYS A 725 -14.33 -12.85 22.22
N PHE A 726 -14.62 -13.74 23.16
CA PHE A 726 -14.14 -13.69 24.55
C PHE A 726 -13.13 -14.82 24.78
N ALA A 727 -12.26 -14.69 25.77
CA ALA A 727 -11.39 -15.78 26.17
C ALA A 727 -11.21 -15.86 27.69
N LEU A 728 -11.09 -17.09 28.18
CA LEU A 728 -10.83 -17.43 29.57
C LEU A 728 -9.48 -18.16 29.66
N GLY A 729 -9.10 -18.61 30.86
CA GLY A 729 -7.98 -19.52 31.01
C GLY A 729 -6.63 -18.86 31.25
N GLU A 730 -5.59 -19.66 31.02
CA GLU A 730 -4.20 -19.29 31.25
C GLU A 730 -3.71 -18.18 30.33
N ASN A 731 -4.25 -18.08 29.11
CA ASN A 731 -3.75 -17.18 28.07
C ASN A 731 -4.04 -15.70 28.40
N VAL A 732 -5.25 -15.41 28.88
CA VAL A 732 -5.75 -14.03 29.06
C VAL A 732 -5.23 -13.31 30.31
N LYS A 733 -4.79 -14.08 31.31
CA LYS A 733 -4.26 -13.53 32.56
C LYS A 733 -2.78 -13.12 32.47
N GLN A 734 -2.08 -13.39 31.37
CA GLN A 734 -0.67 -13.03 31.11
C GLN A 734 0.42 -13.38 32.16
N ALA A 735 0.09 -13.96 33.31
CA ALA A 735 1.05 -14.30 34.36
C ALA A 735 2.10 -15.35 33.92
N ASN A 736 1.87 -16.02 32.79
CA ASN A 736 2.77 -16.97 32.15
C ASN A 736 3.47 -16.40 30.89
N TRP A 737 3.38 -15.09 30.60
CA TRP A 737 3.98 -14.47 29.42
C TRP A 737 5.43 -13.99 29.65
N GLY A 738 5.97 -14.18 30.86
CA GLY A 738 7.33 -13.80 31.23
C GLY A 738 7.40 -12.55 32.13
N GLU A 739 8.60 -12.22 32.59
CA GLU A 739 8.82 -11.19 33.63
C GLU A 739 8.47 -9.76 33.17
N ASP A 740 8.50 -9.50 31.86
CA ASP A 740 8.19 -8.19 31.28
C ASP A 740 6.68 -7.90 31.17
N PHE A 741 5.82 -8.94 31.21
CA PHE A 741 4.37 -8.85 30.98
C PHE A 741 3.55 -8.86 32.28
N THR A 742 4.06 -8.18 33.30
CA THR A 742 3.49 -8.17 34.66
C THR A 742 2.60 -6.96 34.97
N SER A 743 2.50 -6.00 34.05
CA SER A 743 1.85 -4.69 34.27
C SER A 743 0.42 -4.58 33.72
N ARG A 744 0.05 -5.38 32.71
CA ARG A 744 -1.34 -5.42 32.21
C ARG A 744 -2.21 -6.22 33.19
N TYR A 745 -3.33 -5.64 33.60
CA TYR A 745 -4.39 -6.35 34.30
C TYR A 745 -5.27 -7.09 33.28
N PRO A 746 -5.74 -8.33 33.54
CA PRO A 746 -5.60 -9.12 34.76
C PRO A 746 -4.36 -10.02 34.81
N GLN A 747 -3.89 -10.36 36.02
CA GLN A 747 -2.80 -11.33 36.29
C GLN A 747 -3.30 -12.66 36.92
N SER A 748 -4.62 -12.81 37.07
CA SER A 748 -5.25 -13.97 37.73
C SER A 748 -6.63 -14.27 37.12
N ARG A 749 -7.16 -15.48 37.34
CA ARG A 749 -8.51 -15.87 36.88
C ARG A 749 -9.63 -15.00 37.48
N ILE A 750 -9.52 -14.62 38.75
CA ILE A 750 -10.47 -13.69 39.39
C ILE A 750 -10.40 -12.32 38.72
N GLY A 751 -9.21 -11.88 38.29
CA GLY A 751 -9.07 -10.64 37.54
C GLY A 751 -9.74 -10.69 36.16
N VAL A 752 -9.84 -11.86 35.52
CA VAL A 752 -10.57 -12.03 34.26
C VAL A 752 -12.05 -11.74 34.46
N GLU A 753 -12.67 -12.33 35.49
CA GLU A 753 -14.07 -12.03 35.85
C GLU A 753 -14.27 -10.54 36.10
N THR A 754 -13.43 -9.92 36.94
CA THR A 754 -13.51 -8.49 37.26
C THR A 754 -13.39 -7.62 36.01
N THR A 755 -12.48 -7.95 35.09
CA THR A 755 -12.29 -7.21 33.84
C THR A 755 -13.55 -7.23 32.98
N ILE A 756 -14.17 -8.40 32.81
CA ILE A 756 -15.39 -8.54 32.00
C ILE A 756 -16.54 -7.77 32.68
N ARG A 757 -16.69 -7.92 33.99
CA ARG A 757 -17.72 -7.24 34.79
C ARG A 757 -17.62 -5.71 34.69
N ASP A 758 -16.42 -5.17 34.88
CA ASP A 758 -16.15 -3.72 34.81
C ASP A 758 -16.44 -3.17 33.41
N ALA A 759 -16.02 -3.87 32.35
CA ALA A 759 -16.27 -3.46 30.97
C ALA A 759 -17.78 -3.35 30.66
N PHE A 760 -18.59 -4.29 31.12
CA PHE A 760 -20.04 -4.22 30.93
C PHE A 760 -20.72 -3.17 31.82
N GLN A 761 -20.18 -2.90 33.01
CA GLN A 761 -20.65 -1.79 33.83
C GLN A 761 -20.40 -0.45 33.12
N ALA A 762 -19.19 -0.24 32.59
CA ALA A 762 -18.85 0.93 31.76
C ALA A 762 -19.76 1.04 30.52
N ALA A 763 -20.11 -0.08 29.87
CA ALA A 763 -21.04 -0.10 28.74
C ALA A 763 -22.47 0.33 29.14
N LYS A 764 -22.96 -0.09 30.33
CA LYS A 764 -24.27 0.35 30.87
C LYS A 764 -24.27 1.85 31.15
N GLU A 765 -23.19 2.37 31.73
CA GLU A 765 -23.03 3.81 32.00
C GLU A 765 -22.93 4.63 30.72
N TYR A 766 -22.18 4.13 29.73
CA TYR A 766 -22.09 4.70 28.39
C TYR A 766 -23.47 4.80 27.73
N LYS A 767 -24.24 3.71 27.75
CA LYS A 767 -25.62 3.70 27.22
C LYS A 767 -26.53 4.70 27.96
N ALA A 768 -26.44 4.76 29.29
CA ALA A 768 -27.22 5.68 30.10
C ALA A 768 -26.86 7.16 29.81
N ALA A 769 -25.58 7.46 29.56
CA ALA A 769 -25.13 8.82 29.22
C ALA A 769 -25.75 9.30 27.90
N PHE A 770 -25.82 8.45 26.88
CA PHE A 770 -26.51 8.78 25.63
C PHE A 770 -28.01 9.03 25.85
N ALA A 771 -28.70 8.16 26.60
CA ALA A 771 -30.12 8.35 26.91
C ALA A 771 -30.37 9.68 27.68
N ALA A 772 -29.54 9.97 28.69
CA ALA A 772 -29.63 11.19 29.47
C ALA A 772 -29.37 12.45 28.63
N TYR A 773 -28.43 12.40 27.69
CA TYR A 773 -28.22 13.48 26.73
C TYR A 773 -29.43 13.68 25.82
N ASP A 774 -30.02 12.59 25.33
CA ASP A 774 -31.16 12.66 24.41
C ASP A 774 -32.40 13.32 25.01
N GLU A 775 -32.62 13.13 26.32
CA GLU A 775 -33.69 13.75 27.09
C GLU A 775 -33.49 15.26 27.35
N LEU A 776 -32.29 15.81 27.12
CA LEU A 776 -32.05 17.25 27.30
C LEU A 776 -32.89 18.09 26.34
N SER A 777 -33.40 19.21 26.84
CA SER A 777 -34.01 20.24 26.00
C SER A 777 -32.98 20.81 25.00
N ARG A 778 -33.45 21.35 23.87
CA ARG A 778 -32.57 21.95 22.83
C ARG A 778 -31.60 22.98 23.43
N GLY A 779 -32.10 23.88 24.28
CA GLY A 779 -31.26 24.91 24.91
C GLY A 779 -30.22 24.37 25.90
N ASN A 780 -30.40 23.16 26.43
CA ASN A 780 -29.38 22.48 27.23
C ASN A 780 -28.37 21.74 26.34
N LYS A 781 -28.79 21.15 25.21
CA LYS A 781 -27.89 20.53 24.21
C LYS A 781 -26.92 21.55 23.57
N ASP A 782 -27.29 22.83 23.56
CA ASP A 782 -26.40 23.91 23.12
C ASP A 782 -25.24 24.17 24.10
N LYS A 783 -25.41 23.82 25.39
CA LYS A 783 -24.44 24.07 26.47
C LYS A 783 -23.65 22.83 26.89
N VAL A 784 -24.23 21.66 26.67
CA VAL A 784 -23.69 20.36 27.10
C VAL A 784 -23.12 19.62 25.90
N ALA A 785 -21.90 19.13 26.03
CA ALA A 785 -21.28 18.30 25.00
C ALA A 785 -22.06 16.97 24.87
N PRO A 786 -22.32 16.48 23.64
CA PRO A 786 -22.84 15.13 23.47
C PRO A 786 -21.85 14.12 24.05
N PRO A 787 -22.29 12.97 24.57
CA PRO A 787 -21.38 11.90 24.95
C PRO A 787 -20.50 11.49 23.76
N ARG A 788 -19.20 11.29 24.00
CA ARG A 788 -18.25 10.85 22.97
C ARG A 788 -18.58 9.44 22.51
N ARG A 789 -18.56 9.19 21.19
CA ARG A 789 -18.71 7.84 20.64
C ARG A 789 -17.48 7.00 21.00
N ASP A 790 -17.68 5.88 21.65
CA ASP A 790 -16.61 4.93 21.99
C ASP A 790 -16.93 3.58 21.33
N PHE A 791 -16.11 3.16 20.35
CA PHE A 791 -16.37 1.92 19.60
C PHE A 791 -16.21 0.66 20.45
N ARG A 792 -15.38 0.71 21.50
CA ARG A 792 -15.18 -0.41 22.43
C ARG A 792 -16.43 -0.63 23.25
N LEU A 793 -16.90 0.42 23.93
CA LEU A 793 -18.11 0.36 24.76
C LEU A 793 -19.36 0.14 23.92
N GLN A 794 -19.43 0.70 22.72
CA GLN A 794 -20.54 0.47 21.81
C GLN A 794 -20.68 -1.02 21.46
N ALA A 795 -19.58 -1.71 21.15
CA ALA A 795 -19.65 -3.14 20.83
C ALA A 795 -20.20 -3.97 22.01
N LEU A 796 -19.92 -3.55 23.26
CA LEU A 796 -20.48 -4.18 24.45
C LEU A 796 -21.96 -3.84 24.66
N VAL A 797 -22.40 -2.62 24.33
CA VAL A 797 -23.82 -2.26 24.30
C VAL A 797 -24.59 -3.12 23.31
N GLU A 798 -24.03 -3.39 22.12
CA GLU A 798 -24.65 -4.28 21.14
C GLU A 798 -24.85 -5.71 21.67
N ILE A 799 -23.97 -6.18 22.56
CA ILE A 799 -24.15 -7.47 23.25
C ILE A 799 -25.32 -7.39 24.24
N LEU A 800 -25.38 -6.33 25.07
CA LEU A 800 -26.49 -6.11 26.01
C LEU A 800 -27.84 -5.99 25.28
N ASP A 801 -27.83 -5.43 24.08
CA ASP A 801 -29.01 -5.27 23.21
C ASP A 801 -29.30 -6.49 22.33
N LYS A 802 -28.57 -7.59 22.52
CA LYS A 802 -28.73 -8.86 21.79
C LYS A 802 -28.56 -8.72 20.27
N GLN A 803 -27.77 -7.74 19.86
CA GLN A 803 -27.42 -7.48 18.46
C GLN A 803 -26.11 -8.15 18.07
N ARG A 804 -25.23 -8.45 19.04
CA ARG A 804 -23.92 -9.07 18.85
C ARG A 804 -23.74 -10.32 19.71
N PHE A 805 -23.27 -11.39 19.09
CA PHE A 805 -23.24 -12.72 19.70
C PHE A 805 -21.85 -13.11 20.24
N VAL A 806 -21.80 -13.64 21.46
CA VAL A 806 -20.56 -13.93 22.20
C VAL A 806 -20.12 -15.38 21.97
N HIS A 807 -18.90 -15.55 21.46
CA HIS A 807 -18.20 -16.83 21.33
C HIS A 807 -16.99 -16.82 22.25
N THR A 808 -16.84 -17.84 23.10
CA THR A 808 -15.85 -17.80 24.19
C THR A 808 -14.89 -18.97 24.14
N HIS A 809 -13.60 -18.68 23.98
CA HIS A 809 -12.54 -19.65 24.25
C HIS A 809 -12.57 -20.07 25.71
N SER A 810 -12.65 -21.37 25.98
CA SER A 810 -12.60 -21.93 27.32
C SER A 810 -12.05 -23.35 27.32
N TYR A 811 -11.49 -23.78 28.46
CA TYR A 811 -11.06 -25.15 28.67
C TYR A 811 -11.66 -25.75 29.93
N VAL A 812 -11.45 -25.12 31.09
CA VAL A 812 -11.77 -25.70 32.41
C VAL A 812 -13.18 -25.38 32.92
N ALA A 813 -13.79 -26.34 33.60
CA ALA A 813 -15.14 -26.32 34.15
C ALA A 813 -15.43 -25.10 35.04
N SER A 814 -14.49 -24.73 35.90
CA SER A 814 -14.65 -23.62 36.84
C SER A 814 -14.82 -22.26 36.15
N GLU A 815 -14.12 -22.05 35.03
CA GLU A 815 -14.19 -20.79 34.28
C GLU A 815 -15.45 -20.73 33.40
N ILE A 816 -15.89 -21.89 32.89
CA ILE A 816 -17.17 -22.00 32.19
C ILE A 816 -18.33 -21.61 33.11
N LEU A 817 -18.36 -22.17 34.33
CA LEU A 817 -19.37 -21.82 35.34
C LEU A 817 -19.28 -20.36 35.77
N MET A 818 -18.07 -19.83 35.98
CA MET A 818 -17.86 -18.42 36.31
C MET A 818 -18.49 -17.52 35.24
N LEU A 819 -18.20 -17.76 33.96
CA LEU A 819 -18.72 -16.90 32.90
C LEU A 819 -20.23 -17.04 32.72
N ILE A 820 -20.80 -18.25 32.88
CA ILE A 820 -22.25 -18.44 32.88
C ILE A 820 -22.90 -17.58 33.97
N HIS A 821 -22.41 -17.67 35.22
CA HIS A 821 -22.95 -16.86 36.32
C HIS A 821 -22.81 -15.36 36.08
N LEU A 822 -21.66 -14.91 35.55
CA LEU A 822 -21.44 -13.50 35.22
C LEU A 822 -22.36 -13.04 34.09
N ALA A 823 -22.57 -13.87 33.08
CA ALA A 823 -23.46 -13.58 31.96
C ALA A 823 -24.92 -13.41 32.41
N ASP A 824 -25.39 -14.31 33.28
CA ASP A 824 -26.71 -14.24 33.90
C ASP A 824 -26.88 -12.97 34.76
N GLU A 825 -25.86 -12.62 35.54
CA GLU A 825 -25.88 -11.44 36.40
C GLU A 825 -25.88 -10.14 35.59
N VAL A 826 -25.01 -10.04 34.58
CA VAL A 826 -24.85 -8.84 33.76
C VAL A 826 -26.00 -8.67 32.76
N GLY A 827 -26.56 -9.79 32.28
CA GLY A 827 -27.68 -9.85 31.35
C GLY A 827 -27.29 -10.07 29.88
N PHE A 828 -26.20 -10.79 29.59
CA PHE A 828 -25.82 -11.18 28.22
C PHE A 828 -25.89 -12.69 28.01
N LYS A 829 -25.94 -13.13 26.74
CA LYS A 829 -26.00 -14.57 26.38
C LYS A 829 -24.68 -15.05 25.77
N ILE A 830 -24.15 -16.14 26.30
CA ILE A 830 -23.05 -16.89 25.69
C ILE A 830 -23.65 -17.78 24.60
N HIS A 831 -23.24 -17.60 23.35
CA HIS A 831 -23.74 -18.41 22.24
C HIS A 831 -23.01 -19.75 22.16
N THR A 832 -21.68 -19.69 22.09
CA THR A 832 -20.85 -20.87 21.92
C THR A 832 -19.63 -20.78 22.83
N PHE A 833 -19.35 -21.85 23.57
CA PHE A 833 -18.02 -22.08 24.13
C PHE A 833 -17.18 -22.85 23.13
N THR A 834 -15.97 -22.36 22.89
CA THR A 834 -15.03 -22.93 21.91
C THR A 834 -13.85 -23.62 22.62
N HIS A 835 -13.37 -24.69 22.00
CA HIS A 835 -12.47 -25.73 22.52
C HIS A 835 -13.11 -26.57 23.63
N ILE A 836 -13.55 -25.93 24.71
CA ILE A 836 -14.50 -26.44 25.71
C ILE A 836 -14.18 -27.87 26.21
N LEU A 837 -12.88 -28.15 26.45
CA LEU A 837 -12.38 -29.51 26.68
C LEU A 837 -12.87 -30.17 27.98
N GLU A 838 -13.29 -29.38 28.98
CA GLU A 838 -13.99 -29.89 30.17
C GLU A 838 -15.51 -29.64 30.16
N GLY A 839 -16.11 -29.31 29.00
CA GLY A 839 -17.54 -29.06 28.88
C GLY A 839 -18.41 -30.23 29.36
N TYR A 840 -17.96 -31.47 29.19
CA TYR A 840 -18.61 -32.67 29.72
C TYR A 840 -18.84 -32.65 31.24
N LYS A 841 -18.04 -31.89 32.00
CA LYS A 841 -18.19 -31.77 33.46
C LYS A 841 -19.34 -30.84 33.86
N VAL A 842 -19.78 -29.96 32.95
CA VAL A 842 -20.71 -28.86 33.22
C VAL A 842 -21.82 -28.74 32.16
N ALA A 843 -22.08 -29.85 31.45
CA ALA A 843 -22.99 -29.87 30.31
C ALA A 843 -24.44 -29.56 30.71
N ASP A 844 -24.88 -29.94 31.91
CA ASP A 844 -26.22 -29.66 32.41
C ASP A 844 -26.43 -28.15 32.61
N GLU A 845 -25.43 -27.46 33.17
CA GLU A 845 -25.43 -26.01 33.35
C GLU A 845 -25.39 -25.28 32.00
N MET A 846 -24.57 -25.76 31.06
CA MET A 846 -24.53 -25.23 29.69
C MET A 846 -25.88 -25.35 28.98
N ALA A 847 -26.52 -26.52 29.06
CA ALA A 847 -27.83 -26.76 28.48
C ALA A 847 -28.91 -25.88 29.11
N LYS A 848 -28.87 -25.69 30.44
CA LYS A 848 -29.79 -24.80 31.17
C LYS A 848 -29.62 -23.32 30.77
N HIS A 849 -28.38 -22.87 30.57
CA HIS A 849 -28.08 -21.52 30.08
C HIS A 849 -28.51 -21.33 28.61
N GLY A 850 -28.51 -22.42 27.84
CA GLY A 850 -28.73 -22.41 26.40
C GLY A 850 -27.48 -22.00 25.61
N ALA A 851 -26.29 -22.27 26.18
CA ALA A 851 -25.01 -22.18 25.47
C ALA A 851 -24.75 -23.48 24.68
N SER A 852 -24.08 -23.32 23.55
CA SER A 852 -23.61 -24.43 22.72
C SER A 852 -22.11 -24.67 22.88
N ALA A 853 -21.60 -25.76 22.30
CA ALA A 853 -20.21 -26.17 22.38
C ALA A 853 -19.61 -26.41 21.00
N SER A 854 -18.41 -25.91 20.78
CA SER A 854 -17.60 -26.15 19.59
C SER A 854 -16.25 -26.67 20.08
N SER A 855 -15.96 -27.96 19.90
CA SER A 855 -14.82 -28.63 20.56
C SER A 855 -13.83 -29.22 19.56
N PHE A 856 -12.64 -29.57 20.04
CA PHE A 856 -11.74 -30.44 19.30
C PHE A 856 -12.23 -31.89 19.39
N ALA A 857 -11.97 -32.67 18.34
CA ALA A 857 -12.24 -34.10 18.38
C ALA A 857 -11.27 -34.80 19.36
N ASP A 858 -9.96 -34.55 19.20
CA ASP A 858 -8.94 -35.16 20.05
C ASP A 858 -7.59 -34.42 20.17
N TRP A 859 -7.60 -33.08 20.17
CA TRP A 859 -6.40 -32.26 20.36
C TRP A 859 -6.31 -31.71 21.80
N TRP A 860 -5.34 -32.18 22.60
CA TRP A 860 -5.13 -31.75 24.01
C TRP A 860 -3.71 -32.06 24.55
N ALA A 861 -3.50 -31.95 25.87
CA ALA A 861 -2.25 -32.24 26.63
C ALA A 861 -1.03 -31.32 26.40
N TYR A 862 -1.20 -30.16 25.79
CA TYR A 862 -0.13 -29.17 25.58
C TYR A 862 -0.07 -28.07 26.66
N LYS A 863 -1.05 -28.00 27.58
CA LYS A 863 -1.14 -27.08 28.72
C LYS A 863 -1.77 -27.77 29.95
N MET A 864 -1.60 -27.17 31.13
CA MET A 864 -2.24 -27.68 32.35
C MET A 864 -3.77 -27.63 32.29
N GLU A 865 -4.34 -26.55 31.74
CA GLU A 865 -5.79 -26.39 31.58
C GLU A 865 -6.45 -27.37 30.60
N VAL A 866 -5.67 -28.17 29.86
CA VAL A 866 -6.16 -29.18 28.90
C VAL A 866 -5.79 -30.61 29.30
N GLN A 867 -5.38 -30.83 30.56
CA GLN A 867 -4.92 -32.15 31.03
C GLN A 867 -6.06 -33.17 31.16
N ASP A 868 -7.27 -32.72 31.50
CA ASP A 868 -8.46 -33.58 31.72
C ASP A 868 -9.33 -33.74 30.46
N ALA A 869 -8.83 -33.31 29.30
CA ALA A 869 -9.53 -33.46 28.04
C ALA A 869 -9.71 -34.95 27.67
N ILE A 870 -10.88 -35.29 27.12
CA ILE A 870 -11.23 -36.65 26.72
C ILE A 870 -11.87 -36.68 25.32
N PRO A 871 -11.60 -37.72 24.51
CA PRO A 871 -12.15 -37.81 23.15
C PRO A 871 -13.67 -38.01 23.10
N THR A 872 -14.31 -38.36 24.23
CA THR A 872 -15.77 -38.50 24.35
C THR A 872 -16.47 -37.21 24.79
N ASN A 873 -15.74 -36.09 24.94
CA ASN A 873 -16.29 -34.81 25.43
C ASN A 873 -17.50 -34.35 24.61
N THR A 874 -17.38 -34.37 23.28
CA THR A 874 -18.45 -33.95 22.36
C THR A 874 -19.73 -34.77 22.53
N CYS A 875 -19.59 -36.09 22.67
CA CYS A 875 -20.74 -36.99 22.83
C CYS A 875 -21.43 -36.81 24.17
N LEU A 876 -20.66 -36.72 25.26
CA LEU A 876 -21.20 -36.54 26.61
C LEU A 876 -21.96 -35.22 26.75
N MET A 877 -21.49 -34.14 26.11
CA MET A 877 -22.24 -32.87 26.06
C MET A 877 -23.52 -33.02 25.24
N ALA A 878 -23.47 -33.67 24.08
CA ALA A 878 -24.64 -33.91 23.23
C ALA A 878 -25.73 -34.73 23.94
N ASP A 879 -25.34 -35.76 24.71
CA ASP A 879 -26.25 -36.60 25.50
C ASP A 879 -27.01 -35.81 26.58
N ARG A 880 -26.47 -34.66 27.03
CA ARG A 880 -27.12 -33.74 27.97
C ARG A 880 -27.91 -32.63 27.29
N GLY A 881 -28.06 -32.68 25.96
CA GLY A 881 -28.85 -31.72 25.19
C GLY A 881 -28.08 -30.44 24.81
N VAL A 882 -26.76 -30.40 24.99
CA VAL A 882 -25.93 -29.31 24.47
C VAL A 882 -25.79 -29.49 22.96
N MET A 883 -25.96 -28.40 22.19
CA MET A 883 -25.66 -28.43 20.75
C MET A 883 -24.15 -28.42 20.54
N VAL A 884 -23.61 -29.46 19.91
CA VAL A 884 -22.16 -29.65 19.74
C VAL A 884 -21.74 -29.57 18.28
N SER A 885 -20.61 -28.93 18.03
CA SER A 885 -19.88 -28.92 16.76
C SER A 885 -18.41 -29.26 16.97
N ILE A 886 -17.70 -29.49 15.86
CA ILE A 886 -16.24 -29.63 15.83
C ILE A 886 -15.64 -28.46 15.05
N ASN A 887 -14.60 -27.84 15.60
CA ASN A 887 -13.83 -26.78 14.95
C ASN A 887 -12.39 -27.21 14.69
N SER A 888 -11.70 -26.43 13.84
CA SER A 888 -10.34 -26.73 13.43
C SER A 888 -9.26 -26.08 14.29
N ASP A 889 -9.41 -24.78 14.61
CA ASP A 889 -8.34 -23.91 15.13
C ASP A 889 -7.01 -24.03 14.34
N SER A 890 -7.08 -24.52 13.09
CA SER A 890 -5.92 -24.92 12.31
C SER A 890 -6.27 -25.00 10.81
N PRO A 891 -5.46 -24.38 9.93
CA PRO A 891 -5.66 -24.52 8.49
C PRO A 891 -5.54 -25.97 8.00
N ASP A 892 -4.78 -26.82 8.71
CA ASP A 892 -4.63 -28.23 8.33
C ASP A 892 -5.84 -29.08 8.74
N LEU A 893 -6.39 -28.87 9.94
CA LEU A 893 -7.58 -29.59 10.38
C LEU A 893 -8.85 -29.09 9.68
N GLN A 894 -8.89 -27.82 9.28
CA GLN A 894 -10.04 -27.25 8.57
C GLN A 894 -10.39 -28.04 7.30
N ARG A 895 -9.37 -28.48 6.55
CA ARG A 895 -9.56 -29.29 5.33
C ARG A 895 -9.91 -30.76 5.61
N ARG A 896 -10.09 -31.14 6.88
CA ARG A 896 -10.35 -32.51 7.35
C ARG A 896 -11.47 -32.59 8.40
N LEU A 897 -12.27 -31.54 8.56
CA LEU A 897 -13.34 -31.51 9.58
C LEU A 897 -14.33 -32.68 9.46
N ASN A 898 -14.58 -33.19 8.24
CA ASN A 898 -15.34 -34.42 8.04
C ASN A 898 -14.71 -35.65 8.71
N GLN A 899 -13.38 -35.76 8.71
CA GLN A 899 -12.64 -36.82 9.39
C GLN A 899 -12.62 -36.59 10.90
N GLU A 900 -12.52 -35.34 11.34
CA GLU A 900 -12.62 -34.98 12.75
C GLU A 900 -13.99 -35.35 13.33
N ALA A 901 -15.07 -35.08 12.58
CA ALA A 901 -16.43 -35.54 12.91
C ALA A 901 -16.55 -37.06 12.98
N ALA A 902 -15.89 -37.79 12.07
CA ALA A 902 -15.94 -39.25 12.03
C ALA A 902 -15.38 -39.89 13.32
N LYS A 903 -14.49 -39.21 14.03
CA LYS A 903 -13.92 -39.70 15.29
C LYS A 903 -14.97 -39.92 16.37
N SER A 904 -16.05 -39.12 16.43
CA SER A 904 -17.13 -39.34 17.39
C SER A 904 -17.91 -40.63 17.12
N VAL A 905 -18.05 -41.05 15.86
CA VAL A 905 -18.60 -42.37 15.51
C VAL A 905 -17.72 -43.47 16.11
N LYS A 906 -16.38 -43.31 16.03
CA LYS A 906 -15.42 -44.28 16.56
C LYS A 906 -15.35 -44.30 18.09
N TYR A 907 -15.27 -43.14 18.73
CA TYR A 907 -15.00 -43.03 20.16
C TYR A 907 -16.21 -43.31 21.04
N CYS A 908 -17.42 -42.96 20.58
CA CYS A 908 -18.63 -43.05 21.40
C CYS A 908 -19.85 -43.66 20.69
N GLY A 909 -19.72 -44.09 19.42
CA GLY A 909 -20.83 -44.68 18.67
C GLY A 909 -21.90 -43.68 18.23
N MET A 910 -21.55 -42.38 18.13
CA MET A 910 -22.45 -41.36 17.58
C MET A 910 -22.93 -41.76 16.17
N SER A 911 -24.19 -41.44 15.83
CA SER A 911 -24.70 -41.72 14.49
C SER A 911 -23.93 -40.92 13.42
N GLU A 912 -23.79 -41.48 12.22
CA GLU A 912 -23.09 -40.79 11.12
C GLU A 912 -23.78 -39.48 10.72
N ILE A 913 -25.10 -39.42 10.85
CA ILE A 913 -25.89 -38.20 10.60
C ILE A 913 -25.54 -37.13 11.64
N ASP A 914 -25.50 -37.48 12.92
CA ASP A 914 -25.15 -36.53 13.98
C ASP A 914 -23.69 -36.08 13.88
N ALA A 915 -22.78 -36.98 13.51
CA ALA A 915 -21.40 -36.64 13.24
C ALA A 915 -21.28 -35.61 12.10
N LEU A 916 -21.97 -35.82 10.96
CA LEU A 916 -22.00 -34.83 9.88
C LEU A 916 -22.68 -33.51 10.29
N ASN A 917 -23.70 -33.57 11.14
CA ASN A 917 -24.36 -32.37 11.66
C ASN A 917 -23.39 -31.48 12.45
N MET A 918 -22.42 -32.07 13.18
CA MET A 918 -21.40 -31.32 13.94
C MET A 918 -20.49 -30.44 13.09
N VAL A 919 -20.42 -30.66 11.77
CA VAL A 919 -19.60 -29.86 10.84
C VAL A 919 -20.41 -29.22 9.72
N THR A 920 -21.75 -29.28 9.80
CA THR A 920 -22.68 -28.66 8.84
C THR A 920 -23.75 -27.83 9.54
N ILE A 921 -24.89 -28.41 9.93
CA ILE A 921 -26.04 -27.65 10.43
C ILE A 921 -25.85 -27.14 11.86
N ASN A 922 -25.07 -27.82 12.72
CA ASN A 922 -24.83 -27.37 14.09
C ASN A 922 -24.01 -26.07 14.13
N PRO A 923 -22.82 -25.99 13.49
CA PRO A 923 -22.11 -24.71 13.39
C PRO A 923 -22.93 -23.64 12.67
N ALA A 924 -23.76 -23.98 11.68
CA ALA A 924 -24.67 -23.00 11.07
C ALA A 924 -25.64 -22.37 12.09
N LYS A 925 -26.18 -23.16 13.02
CA LYS A 925 -27.06 -22.68 14.11
C LYS A 925 -26.29 -21.87 15.15
N GLN A 926 -25.08 -22.29 15.51
CA GLN A 926 -24.21 -21.57 16.43
C GLN A 926 -23.85 -20.17 15.92
N LEU A 927 -23.65 -20.06 14.60
CA LEU A 927 -23.36 -18.82 13.90
C LEU A 927 -24.63 -18.03 13.47
N ASN A 928 -25.83 -18.53 13.80
CA ASN A 928 -27.12 -17.95 13.41
C ASN A 928 -27.29 -17.73 11.88
N ILE A 929 -26.77 -18.64 11.06
CA ILE A 929 -26.84 -18.64 9.59
C ILE A 929 -27.56 -19.88 9.02
N GLN A 930 -28.16 -20.71 9.88
CA GLN A 930 -28.82 -21.97 9.52
C GLN A 930 -29.95 -21.80 8.51
N ASP A 931 -30.60 -20.63 8.46
CA ASP A 931 -31.69 -20.36 7.50
C ASP A 931 -31.18 -20.18 6.07
N LYS A 932 -29.86 -20.03 5.89
CA LYS A 932 -29.20 -19.82 4.60
C LYS A 932 -28.43 -21.04 4.15
N VAL A 933 -27.67 -21.66 5.05
CA VAL A 933 -26.67 -22.72 4.76
C VAL A 933 -26.68 -23.83 5.81
N GLY A 934 -25.83 -24.85 5.62
CA GLY A 934 -25.64 -25.94 6.58
C GLY A 934 -26.56 -27.15 6.40
N SER A 935 -27.52 -27.10 5.47
CA SER A 935 -28.34 -28.24 5.07
C SER A 935 -28.69 -28.19 3.58
N ILE A 936 -28.95 -29.37 2.99
CA ILE A 936 -29.51 -29.50 1.63
C ILE A 936 -31.03 -29.51 1.78
N THR A 937 -31.61 -28.31 1.78
CA THR A 937 -33.06 -28.09 1.90
C THR A 937 -33.50 -27.14 0.79
N GLU A 938 -34.66 -27.40 0.16
CA GLU A 938 -35.19 -26.53 -0.90
C GLU A 938 -35.30 -25.07 -0.43
N GLY A 939 -34.92 -24.14 -1.32
CA GLY A 939 -34.90 -22.69 -1.07
C GLY A 939 -33.64 -22.15 -0.40
N LYS A 940 -32.82 -22.98 0.25
CA LYS A 940 -31.54 -22.57 0.84
C LYS A 940 -30.47 -22.30 -0.21
N GLN A 941 -29.44 -21.54 0.17
CA GLN A 941 -28.27 -21.28 -0.65
C GLN A 941 -27.55 -22.59 -0.98
N ALA A 942 -27.17 -22.77 -2.24
CA ALA A 942 -26.52 -23.97 -2.75
C ALA A 942 -25.03 -24.02 -2.37
N ASP A 943 -24.77 -24.28 -1.10
CA ASP A 943 -23.44 -24.54 -0.54
C ASP A 943 -23.32 -26.04 -0.25
N PHE A 944 -22.55 -26.76 -1.07
CA PHE A 944 -22.47 -28.23 -1.01
C PHE A 944 -21.13 -28.78 -1.45
N VAL A 945 -20.89 -30.04 -1.08
CA VAL A 945 -19.70 -30.80 -1.49
C VAL A 945 -20.15 -32.12 -2.10
N LEU A 946 -19.58 -32.44 -3.27
CA LEU A 946 -19.71 -33.75 -3.90
C LEU A 946 -18.46 -34.57 -3.59
N TRP A 947 -18.64 -35.73 -2.96
CA TRP A 947 -17.56 -36.59 -2.45
C TRP A 947 -17.42 -37.87 -3.27
N THR A 948 -16.18 -38.32 -3.45
CA THR A 948 -15.88 -39.58 -4.14
C THR A 948 -16.27 -40.83 -3.37
N HIS A 949 -16.31 -40.76 -2.04
CA HIS A 949 -16.64 -41.86 -1.13
C HIS A 949 -17.52 -41.35 0.00
N HIS A 950 -17.91 -42.24 0.91
CA HIS A 950 -18.61 -41.89 2.13
C HIS A 950 -17.93 -40.71 2.86
N PRO A 951 -18.63 -39.60 3.18
CA PRO A 951 -17.98 -38.35 3.59
C PRO A 951 -17.19 -38.45 4.90
N LEU A 952 -17.54 -39.38 5.81
CA LEU A 952 -16.79 -39.64 7.05
C LEU A 952 -15.58 -40.59 6.87
N SER A 953 -15.28 -41.02 5.64
CA SER A 953 -14.14 -41.91 5.36
C SER A 953 -12.85 -41.12 5.17
N VAL A 954 -11.73 -41.70 5.61
CA VAL A 954 -10.38 -41.17 5.32
C VAL A 954 -10.02 -41.21 3.83
N TYR A 955 -10.73 -42.00 3.02
CA TYR A 955 -10.57 -42.06 1.57
C TYR A 955 -11.43 -41.05 0.81
N ALA A 956 -12.34 -40.34 1.50
CA ALA A 956 -13.19 -39.34 0.88
C ALA A 956 -12.36 -38.15 0.39
N GLN A 957 -12.60 -37.75 -0.85
CA GLN A 957 -12.05 -36.55 -1.45
C GLN A 957 -13.19 -35.69 -1.97
N ALA A 958 -13.13 -34.38 -1.74
CA ALA A 958 -14.05 -33.45 -2.38
C ALA A 958 -13.78 -33.47 -3.89
N LYS A 959 -14.72 -33.97 -4.67
CA LYS A 959 -14.67 -33.90 -6.14
C LYS A 959 -14.96 -32.48 -6.60
N GLN A 960 -15.96 -31.85 -5.96
CA GLN A 960 -16.36 -30.47 -6.21
C GLN A 960 -16.87 -29.80 -4.93
N THR A 961 -16.56 -28.53 -4.76
CA THR A 961 -17.06 -27.69 -3.66
C THR A 961 -17.71 -26.44 -4.22
N TRP A 962 -18.94 -26.20 -3.79
CA TRP A 962 -19.82 -25.18 -4.33
C TRP A 962 -20.25 -24.20 -3.23
N ILE A 963 -20.29 -22.91 -3.58
CA ILE A 963 -20.76 -21.83 -2.70
C ILE A 963 -21.68 -20.93 -3.53
N ASP A 964 -22.89 -20.69 -3.06
CA ASP A 964 -23.90 -19.86 -3.73
C ASP A 964 -24.15 -20.31 -5.18
N GLY A 965 -24.11 -21.62 -5.42
CA GLY A 965 -24.22 -22.22 -6.76
C GLY A 965 -23.05 -21.90 -7.70
N ILE A 966 -21.90 -21.48 -7.19
CA ILE A 966 -20.66 -21.30 -7.94
C ILE A 966 -19.66 -22.39 -7.55
N ARG A 967 -19.08 -23.06 -8.54
CA ARG A 967 -18.08 -24.12 -8.34
C ARG A 967 -16.69 -23.53 -8.06
N TYR A 968 -16.36 -23.34 -6.78
CA TYR A 968 -15.08 -22.78 -6.37
C TYR A 968 -13.93 -23.78 -6.42
N TYR A 969 -14.21 -25.06 -6.20
CA TYR A 969 -13.22 -26.14 -6.35
C TYR A 969 -13.77 -27.26 -7.23
N ASP A 970 -12.87 -27.82 -8.05
CA ASP A 970 -13.12 -28.98 -8.91
C ASP A 970 -11.79 -29.71 -9.09
N GLN A 971 -11.77 -31.00 -8.76
CA GLN A 971 -10.55 -31.81 -8.75
C GLN A 971 -9.91 -31.93 -10.15
N GLU A 972 -10.70 -31.96 -11.23
CA GLU A 972 -10.17 -32.06 -12.59
C GLU A 972 -9.56 -30.74 -13.03
N ARG A 973 -10.22 -29.62 -12.70
CA ARG A 973 -9.68 -28.27 -12.93
C ARG A 973 -8.40 -28.06 -12.12
N ASP A 974 -8.33 -28.53 -10.88
CA ASP A 974 -7.15 -28.41 -10.02
C ASP A 974 -5.90 -29.04 -10.68
N ALA A 975 -6.02 -30.26 -11.21
CA ALA A 975 -4.94 -30.92 -11.94
C ALA A 975 -4.48 -30.13 -13.19
N GLN A 976 -5.42 -29.54 -13.92
CA GLN A 976 -5.12 -28.69 -15.07
C GLN A 976 -4.39 -27.40 -14.66
N VAL A 977 -4.85 -26.75 -13.59
CA VAL A 977 -4.25 -25.53 -13.06
C VAL A 977 -2.85 -25.80 -12.51
N ALA A 978 -2.62 -26.94 -11.85
CA ALA A 978 -1.29 -27.33 -11.38
C ALA A 978 -0.28 -27.43 -12.54
N ALA A 979 -0.68 -28.05 -13.65
CA ALA A 979 0.15 -28.14 -14.85
C ALA A 979 0.41 -26.76 -15.49
N GLN A 980 -0.60 -25.88 -15.53
CA GLN A 980 -0.46 -24.50 -16.03
C GLN A 980 0.49 -23.67 -15.15
N VAL A 981 0.34 -23.75 -13.83
CA VAL A 981 1.21 -23.08 -12.85
C VAL A 981 2.66 -23.50 -13.03
N ALA A 982 2.93 -24.79 -13.18
CA ALA A 982 4.28 -25.30 -13.41
C ALA A 982 4.88 -24.78 -14.72
N ALA A 983 4.09 -24.80 -15.80
CA ALA A 983 4.53 -24.32 -17.12
C ALA A 983 4.82 -22.80 -17.12
N GLU A 984 3.92 -21.98 -16.56
CA GLU A 984 4.09 -20.53 -16.47
C GLU A 984 5.26 -20.16 -15.55
N LYS A 985 5.38 -20.81 -14.38
CA LYS A 985 6.52 -20.60 -13.45
C LYS A 985 7.83 -20.81 -14.20
N GLN A 986 7.95 -21.91 -14.96
CA GLN A 986 9.16 -22.19 -15.74
C GLN A 986 9.41 -21.13 -16.82
N GLN A 987 8.39 -20.68 -17.56
CA GLN A 987 8.52 -19.63 -18.57
C GLN A 987 9.03 -18.31 -17.98
N LEU A 988 8.48 -17.90 -16.83
CA LEU A 988 8.90 -16.67 -16.16
C LEU A 988 10.31 -16.78 -15.56
N MET A 989 10.68 -17.95 -15.03
CA MET A 989 12.05 -18.20 -14.60
C MET A 989 13.05 -18.11 -15.76
N GLN A 990 12.72 -18.64 -16.94
CA GLN A 990 13.54 -18.47 -18.14
C GLN A 990 13.65 -17.01 -18.56
N LYS A 991 12.56 -16.23 -18.45
CA LYS A 991 12.57 -14.78 -18.69
C LYS A 991 13.52 -14.05 -17.73
N VAL A 992 13.52 -14.41 -16.44
CA VAL A 992 14.46 -13.87 -15.46
C VAL A 992 15.89 -14.26 -15.82
N LEU A 993 16.17 -15.54 -16.10
CA LEU A 993 17.51 -16.02 -16.46
C LEU A 993 18.07 -15.28 -17.69
N GLY A 994 17.23 -15.04 -18.70
CA GLY A 994 17.58 -14.31 -19.92
C GLY A 994 17.68 -12.77 -19.78
N ALA A 995 17.22 -12.20 -18.66
CA ALA A 995 17.30 -10.76 -18.42
C ALA A 995 18.74 -10.32 -18.09
N SER A 996 19.09 -9.07 -18.42
CA SER A 996 20.39 -8.51 -18.05
C SER A 996 20.50 -8.24 -16.55
N ASP A 997 21.74 -8.11 -16.06
CA ASP A 997 21.99 -7.79 -14.66
C ASP A 997 21.32 -6.46 -14.25
N LYS A 998 21.27 -5.50 -15.17
CA LYS A 998 20.60 -4.22 -14.93
C LYS A 998 19.08 -4.37 -14.77
N ALA A 999 18.44 -5.22 -15.56
CA ALA A 999 17.01 -5.51 -15.42
C ALA A 999 16.67 -6.34 -14.17
N LYS A 1000 17.66 -7.03 -13.59
CA LYS A 1000 17.50 -7.86 -12.38
C LYS A 1000 17.65 -7.08 -11.06
N GLN A 1001 18.42 -6.00 -11.04
CA GLN A 1001 18.80 -5.29 -9.80
C GLN A 1001 17.65 -4.61 -9.05
N GLY A 1002 16.49 -4.37 -9.68
CA GLY A 1002 15.39 -3.65 -9.06
C GLY A 1002 15.70 -2.19 -8.74
N SER A 1003 14.75 -1.49 -8.13
CA SER A 1003 14.89 -0.08 -7.76
C SER A 1003 14.07 0.29 -6.51
N GLY A 1004 13.75 -0.67 -5.64
CA GLY A 1004 13.00 -0.46 -4.40
C GLY A 1004 11.49 -0.78 -4.42
N GLY A 1005 10.93 -1.29 -5.52
CA GLY A 1005 9.50 -1.63 -5.61
C GLY A 1005 9.06 -2.68 -4.58
N ALA A 1006 7.80 -2.60 -4.15
CA ALA A 1006 7.26 -3.44 -3.07
C ALA A 1006 7.19 -4.93 -3.45
N VAL A 1007 7.43 -5.81 -2.49
CA VAL A 1007 7.20 -7.26 -2.64
C VAL A 1007 6.26 -7.69 -1.53
N LYS A 1008 5.10 -8.26 -1.90
CA LYS A 1008 4.18 -8.87 -0.94
C LYS A 1008 4.85 -10.08 -0.32
N LYS A 1009 4.96 -10.11 1.00
CA LYS A 1009 5.34 -11.33 1.72
C LYS A 1009 4.07 -12.14 1.98
N ASP A 1010 4.19 -13.46 1.88
CA ASP A 1010 3.15 -14.34 2.40
C ASP A 1010 3.13 -14.19 3.93
N ASP A 1011 1.92 -14.13 4.48
CA ASP A 1011 1.71 -14.20 5.92
C ASP A 1011 2.21 -15.58 6.43
N PRO A 1012 2.83 -15.63 7.62
CA PRO A 1012 3.02 -16.91 8.30
C PRO A 1012 1.67 -17.57 8.60
N ILE A 1013 1.68 -18.85 8.95
CA ILE A 1013 0.50 -19.46 9.55
C ILE A 1013 0.29 -18.78 10.90
N TRP A 1014 -0.80 -18.05 11.01
CA TRP A 1014 -1.18 -17.39 12.25
C TRP A 1014 -1.90 -18.37 13.18
N HIS A 1015 -1.46 -18.40 14.43
CA HIS A 1015 -2.03 -19.18 15.52
C HIS A 1015 -2.82 -18.31 16.50
N CYS A 1016 -3.61 -18.96 17.36
CA CYS A 1016 -4.51 -18.30 18.33
C CYS A 1016 -3.78 -17.35 19.30
N GLU A 1017 -2.50 -17.56 19.56
CA GLU A 1017 -1.65 -16.74 20.43
C GLU A 1017 -0.95 -15.59 19.71
N ASP A 1018 -0.95 -15.58 18.37
CA ASP A 1018 -0.16 -14.61 17.61
C ASP A 1018 -0.74 -13.20 17.71
N ASN A 1019 0.11 -12.27 18.14
CA ASN A 1019 -0.18 -10.85 18.16
C ASN A 1019 0.22 -10.21 16.82
N GLY A 1020 -0.50 -9.17 16.42
CA GLY A 1020 -0.33 -8.54 15.11
C GLY A 1020 0.88 -7.63 14.91
N ASP A 1021 1.98 -7.79 15.67
CA ASP A 1021 3.17 -6.92 15.57
C ASP A 1021 3.84 -7.03 14.18
N TRP A 1022 3.32 -6.23 13.25
CA TRP A 1022 3.73 -6.06 11.85
C TRP A 1022 5.21 -5.62 11.69
N LEU A 1023 5.94 -5.46 12.80
CA LEU A 1023 7.37 -5.19 12.91
C LEU A 1023 8.28 -6.42 12.74
N HIS A 1024 7.76 -7.64 12.60
CA HIS A 1024 8.61 -8.80 12.25
C HIS A 1024 9.23 -8.74 10.83
N ALA A 1025 8.93 -7.69 10.04
CA ALA A 1025 9.53 -7.47 8.73
C ALA A 1025 11.08 -7.41 8.71
N LYS A 1026 11.75 -7.16 9.86
CA LYS A 1026 13.22 -7.23 9.97
C LYS A 1026 13.80 -8.59 10.41
N PHE A 1027 13.01 -9.52 10.94
CA PHE A 1027 13.51 -10.86 11.31
C PHE A 1027 13.63 -11.82 10.11
N SER A 1028 13.14 -11.43 8.94
CA SER A 1028 13.36 -12.19 7.68
C SER A 1028 14.68 -11.86 6.96
N GLN A 1029 15.50 -10.93 7.47
CA GLN A 1029 16.85 -10.68 6.93
C GLN A 1029 17.95 -11.55 7.59
N GLY A 1030 17.59 -12.46 8.49
CA GLY A 1030 18.53 -13.44 9.03
C GLY A 1030 17.83 -14.56 9.79
N GLN A 1031 17.81 -15.76 9.19
CA GLN A 1031 17.59 -17.07 9.81
C GLN A 1031 16.49 -17.20 10.88
N ILE A 1032 15.33 -17.75 10.50
CA ILE A 1032 14.65 -18.80 11.28
C ILE A 1032 14.04 -19.82 10.29
N GLN A 1033 14.90 -20.65 9.69
CA GLN A 1033 14.58 -22.05 9.45
C GLN A 1033 15.07 -22.80 10.69
N HIS A 1034 14.26 -22.94 11.73
CA HIS A 1034 14.49 -23.97 12.74
C HIS A 1034 13.15 -24.43 13.36
N LEU A 1035 12.72 -25.61 12.88
CA LEU A 1035 12.24 -26.75 13.66
C LEU A 1035 11.09 -26.51 14.65
N HIS A 1036 9.85 -26.70 14.18
CA HIS A 1036 8.92 -27.56 14.93
C HIS A 1036 9.05 -28.98 14.38
N SER A 1037 10.12 -29.66 14.76
CA SER A 1037 10.11 -31.13 14.82
C SER A 1037 9.27 -31.52 16.02
N ALA A 1038 8.18 -32.25 15.77
CA ALA A 1038 7.51 -33.19 16.65
C ALA A 1038 7.41 -32.81 18.14
N HIS A 1039 6.20 -32.44 18.58
CA HIS A 1039 5.55 -33.11 19.72
C HIS A 1039 4.03 -33.06 19.56
#